data_AF-A0A9E5QVS3-F1
#
_entry.id   AF-A0A9E5QVS3-F1
#
_cell.length_a   1.000
_cell.length_b   1.000
_cell.length_c   1.000
_cell.angle_alpha   90.00
_cell.angle_beta   90.00
_cell.angle_gamma   90.00
#
_symmetry.space_group_name_H-M   'P 1'
#
loop_
_entity.id
_entity.type
_entity.pdbx_description
1 polymer ?
#
loop_
_entity_poly.entity_id
_entity_poly.type
_entity_poly.pdbx_seq_one_letter_code
_entity_poly.pdbx_strand_id
1 'polypeptide(L)'
;MFSSFANVNSSLWVIRIILWLLFWVAFASPDLLAQTSYTVNVLTDNNPGGGGLGTGTTGDLRYALTQSNANPSAIASEPNEIVFSVSGQVNLAGALPLISAAVAIQGHENGNTINRSTGGNYRLLYIEVNAQFVYLSRLTFQNGVADFGGAIRNEGAFLDIYDCKFLNNRATNSGGAILNTTPNSLEMGFTLFQGNIASNQGGAILTDGYNAWFNNAFIDNSAEQGGAVFIGNSGQGEISNTTFSGNQANQNGSAGIKQGGAIYNDGAIRLLNCTVTLNVASAGQGGGVYNSANSFDLSLQNNIIAENTTGGDLKNDGFIAENEKNLVMNCNSCGITWFSTADPALLALQANGGFTPTHALDAASPAINQGAKPAPIDDQRGFVRVGLPDLGAYEFAAPLDGGRGTAPNLDGTDDYAHTFVPLMADRDDNFTIEVWVKLTATPAGNAVVVYNGTKGTNGYGIIINNAHQAVFHVNNTVLGTFGEVPLDKWTHLAITRFNTDYKGFLNGVATNLTSANEPIFPTSGFYVGGLPNGERFEGQIDEVRVWADYKTQDDMRSKMHLTLSGNEDWLTHYYQFNDAGGSKDYVGGRNLILVNGLTTTVSEAPVELATKVDVLPHLVNTPNSTTETVGNLEINWGTVTPNGQIVVSYVQEQPINSPGFAFGSGYWIINNFGTNQTFSPISLKFRFPDEVELDTDVSKYILHKRPSTETAEWQEIKHGAEGITVRVSNTPGDKYIEFAANASNTQLISFSQFVITNDGTPLGIRLLRFEAHRQDEQHVALYWETATEANNRGFHIQMSETGGEFINIGWQEGAGNSQSLHYYNYVIQQGRAAYYRLLQEDYDGKISLSPVVFVSGSEQLQLYPNPSAGSATLKWGVLAEGQSLGLEVRDVQGQVHLQVRGSLAQVNAALSQKLAALPAGYYLIQVQAGPEMQVRKFLKL
;
A
#
# COMPACT_ATOMS: atom_id res chain seq x y z
N MET A 1 -14.52 26.26 -28.84
CA MET A 1 -15.76 25.88 -28.12
C MET A 1 -16.10 24.39 -28.29
N PHE A 2 -15.07 23.54 -28.46
CA PHE A 2 -15.09 22.08 -28.36
C PHE A 2 -13.70 21.71 -27.81
N SER A 3 -13.51 21.78 -26.49
CA SER A 3 -12.21 21.49 -25.86
C SER A 3 -12.33 21.14 -24.37
N SER A 4 -13.49 20.67 -23.90
CA SER A 4 -13.73 20.45 -22.45
C SER A 4 -14.37 19.10 -22.11
N PHE A 5 -14.18 18.07 -22.95
CA PHE A 5 -14.74 16.72 -22.71
C PHE A 5 -13.70 15.64 -22.35
N ALA A 6 -12.44 15.99 -22.08
CA ALA A 6 -11.38 15.00 -21.80
C ALA A 6 -11.41 14.41 -20.37
N ASN A 7 -11.96 15.12 -19.36
CA ASN A 7 -11.86 14.69 -17.95
C ASN A 7 -13.03 13.83 -17.43
N VAL A 8 -13.89 13.29 -18.29
CA VAL A 8 -15.09 12.51 -17.86
C VAL A 8 -14.91 10.99 -18.08
N ASN A 9 -13.83 10.52 -18.70
CA ASN A 9 -13.69 9.11 -19.10
C ASN A 9 -13.06 8.18 -18.04
N SER A 10 -12.29 8.68 -17.08
CA SER A 10 -11.68 7.84 -16.03
C SER A 10 -12.69 7.32 -14.99
N SER A 11 -13.83 7.99 -14.84
CA SER A 11 -14.91 7.60 -13.90
C SER A 11 -15.94 6.64 -14.51
N LEU A 12 -15.92 6.39 -15.82
CA LEU A 12 -16.71 5.35 -16.47
C LEU A 12 -16.11 3.94 -16.29
N TRP A 13 -14.79 3.86 -16.05
CA TRP A 13 -14.04 2.62 -15.86
C TRP A 13 -14.42 1.92 -14.54
N VAL A 14 -14.41 2.66 -13.44
CA VAL A 14 -14.83 2.18 -12.11
C VAL A 14 -16.33 1.86 -12.08
N ILE A 15 -17.17 2.62 -12.77
CA ILE A 15 -18.62 2.38 -12.84
C ILE A 15 -18.97 1.10 -13.64
N ARG A 16 -18.17 0.75 -14.65
CA ARG A 16 -18.35 -0.50 -15.42
C ARG A 16 -17.86 -1.73 -14.64
N ILE A 17 -16.78 -1.61 -13.89
CA ILE A 17 -16.32 -2.64 -12.92
C ILE A 17 -17.34 -2.83 -11.78
N ILE A 18 -17.97 -1.75 -11.30
CA ILE A 18 -19.04 -1.84 -10.29
C ILE A 18 -20.29 -2.55 -10.84
N LEU A 19 -20.66 -2.32 -12.10
CA LEU A 19 -21.72 -3.08 -12.77
C LEU A 19 -21.32 -4.55 -13.04
N TRP A 20 -20.02 -4.83 -13.13
CA TRP A 20 -19.43 -6.15 -13.32
C TRP A 20 -19.32 -6.95 -12.00
N LEU A 21 -19.10 -6.29 -10.85
CA LEU A 21 -19.03 -6.92 -9.51
C LEU A 21 -20.41 -7.12 -8.86
N LEU A 22 -21.39 -6.25 -9.15
CA LEU A 22 -22.79 -6.47 -8.76
C LEU A 22 -23.39 -7.75 -9.38
N PHE A 23 -22.70 -8.31 -10.38
CA PHE A 23 -23.08 -9.51 -11.10
C PHE A 23 -22.86 -10.80 -10.30
N TRP A 24 -21.98 -10.78 -9.29
CA TRP A 24 -21.69 -11.93 -8.42
C TRP A 24 -22.46 -11.94 -7.09
N VAL A 25 -23.26 -10.91 -6.82
CA VAL A 25 -24.00 -10.78 -5.54
C VAL A 25 -25.48 -10.50 -5.79
N ALA A 26 -26.26 -11.53 -6.12
CA ALA A 26 -27.71 -11.50 -5.92
C ALA A 26 -28.26 -12.85 -5.44
N PHE A 27 -28.81 -12.81 -4.23
CA PHE A 27 -29.42 -13.91 -3.49
C PHE A 27 -30.61 -14.57 -4.21
N ALA A 28 -30.74 -15.86 -3.90
CA ALA A 28 -31.94 -16.69 -3.97
C ALA A 28 -33.26 -15.93 -4.23
N SER A 29 -33.74 -16.04 -5.46
CA SER A 29 -35.18 -16.11 -5.73
C SER A 29 -35.43 -17.44 -6.45
N PRO A 30 -36.35 -18.29 -5.97
CA PRO A 30 -36.73 -19.48 -6.71
C PRO A 30 -37.64 -19.04 -7.85
N ASP A 31 -37.36 -19.55 -9.05
CA ASP A 31 -38.06 -19.34 -10.32
C ASP A 31 -37.55 -18.21 -11.22
N LEU A 32 -36.30 -18.32 -11.68
CA LEU A 32 -35.87 -17.93 -13.03
C LEU A 32 -34.76 -18.92 -13.49
N LEU A 33 -34.83 -19.41 -14.72
CA LEU A 33 -34.09 -20.59 -15.23
C LEU A 33 -32.57 -20.53 -14.96
N ALA A 34 -32.03 -21.59 -14.34
CA ALA A 34 -30.70 -21.66 -13.74
C ALA A 34 -29.54 -21.59 -14.75
N GLN A 35 -28.54 -20.76 -14.43
CA GLN A 35 -27.16 -20.86 -14.93
C GLN A 35 -26.68 -22.32 -14.84
N THR A 36 -26.10 -22.86 -15.92
CA THR A 36 -25.59 -24.24 -15.92
C THR A 36 -24.08 -24.25 -15.75
N SER A 37 -23.60 -25.00 -14.77
CA SER A 37 -22.17 -25.21 -14.52
C SER A 37 -21.73 -26.59 -15.02
N TYR A 38 -20.69 -26.62 -15.84
CA TYR A 38 -20.06 -27.79 -16.42
C TYR A 38 -18.70 -28.03 -15.77
N THR A 39 -18.43 -29.27 -15.34
CA THR A 39 -17.18 -29.64 -14.68
C THR A 39 -16.26 -30.39 -15.65
N VAL A 40 -15.05 -29.87 -15.83
CA VAL A 40 -13.97 -30.56 -16.54
C VAL A 40 -13.18 -31.41 -15.55
N ASN A 41 -13.39 -32.72 -15.58
CA ASN A 41 -12.73 -33.69 -14.69
C ASN A 41 -11.77 -34.63 -15.43
N VAL A 42 -11.69 -34.52 -16.76
CA VAL A 42 -10.81 -35.32 -17.60
C VAL A 42 -10.03 -34.39 -18.54
N LEU A 43 -8.71 -34.61 -18.64
CA LEU A 43 -7.80 -33.76 -19.42
C LEU A 43 -7.45 -34.32 -20.80
N THR A 44 -8.01 -35.46 -21.20
CA THR A 44 -7.79 -36.03 -22.53
C THR A 44 -8.77 -35.45 -23.54
N ASP A 45 -8.30 -35.04 -24.72
CA ASP A 45 -9.13 -34.57 -25.85
C ASP A 45 -8.93 -35.45 -27.10
N ASN A 46 -9.11 -36.76 -26.94
CA ASN A 46 -8.76 -37.75 -27.97
C ASN A 46 -9.88 -38.01 -28.99
N ASN A 47 -11.00 -37.27 -28.93
CA ASN A 47 -12.15 -37.45 -29.85
C ASN A 47 -12.56 -36.13 -30.55
N PRO A 48 -11.69 -35.54 -31.39
CA PRO A 48 -11.94 -34.24 -32.02
C PRO A 48 -13.17 -34.22 -32.95
N GLY A 49 -13.64 -35.39 -33.43
CA GLY A 49 -14.82 -35.52 -34.29
C GLY A 49 -16.13 -35.84 -33.57
N GLY A 50 -16.12 -36.11 -32.26
CA GLY A 50 -17.26 -36.70 -31.54
C GLY A 50 -17.88 -35.86 -30.41
N GLY A 51 -17.71 -34.54 -30.42
CA GLY A 51 -18.31 -33.65 -29.40
C GLY A 51 -17.70 -33.75 -28.00
N GLY A 52 -16.60 -34.49 -27.83
CA GLY A 52 -15.92 -34.70 -26.55
C GLY A 52 -16.39 -35.94 -25.78
N LEU A 53 -15.71 -36.23 -24.67
CA LEU A 53 -16.03 -37.32 -23.74
C LEU A 53 -16.70 -36.75 -22.49
N GLY A 54 -17.98 -37.09 -22.25
CA GLY A 54 -18.68 -36.66 -21.05
C GLY A 54 -20.10 -37.19 -20.95
N THR A 55 -20.72 -36.98 -19.80
CA THR A 55 -22.12 -37.32 -19.52
C THR A 55 -22.73 -36.28 -18.59
N GLY A 56 -23.94 -35.79 -18.89
CA GLY A 56 -24.58 -34.76 -18.08
C GLY A 56 -23.78 -33.46 -18.12
N THR A 57 -23.45 -32.90 -16.95
CA THR A 57 -22.65 -31.68 -16.81
C THR A 57 -21.15 -31.93 -16.59
N THR A 58 -20.66 -33.16 -16.76
CA THR A 58 -19.27 -33.52 -16.46
C THR A 58 -18.59 -34.19 -17.65
N GLY A 59 -17.35 -33.79 -17.98
CA GLY A 59 -16.59 -34.38 -19.08
C GLY A 59 -15.23 -33.74 -19.33
N ASP A 60 -14.72 -33.87 -20.55
CA ASP A 60 -13.57 -33.10 -21.04
C ASP A 60 -13.99 -31.67 -21.46
N LEU A 61 -12.98 -30.83 -21.74
CA LEU A 61 -13.20 -29.44 -22.15
C LEU A 61 -14.04 -29.33 -23.43
N ARG A 62 -13.82 -30.23 -24.41
CA ARG A 62 -14.56 -30.23 -25.68
C ARG A 62 -16.04 -30.51 -25.45
N TYR A 63 -16.34 -31.46 -24.58
CA TYR A 63 -17.70 -31.81 -24.18
C TYR A 63 -18.37 -30.63 -23.47
N ALA A 64 -17.71 -30.03 -22.47
CA ALA A 64 -18.24 -28.89 -21.74
C ALA A 64 -18.57 -27.70 -22.67
N LEU A 65 -17.66 -27.37 -23.60
CA LEU A 65 -17.90 -26.32 -24.61
C LEU A 65 -19.07 -26.68 -25.54
N THR A 66 -19.13 -27.92 -26.02
CA THR A 66 -20.23 -28.39 -26.88
C THR A 66 -21.58 -28.27 -26.19
N GLN A 67 -21.65 -28.66 -24.91
CA GLN A 67 -22.88 -28.58 -24.13
C GLN A 67 -23.28 -27.14 -23.81
N SER A 68 -22.32 -26.29 -23.45
CA SER A 68 -22.55 -24.87 -23.17
C SER A 68 -23.11 -24.13 -24.40
N ASN A 69 -22.57 -24.41 -25.59
CA ASN A 69 -23.11 -23.86 -26.84
C ASN A 69 -24.51 -24.38 -27.18
N ALA A 70 -24.77 -25.66 -26.93
CA ALA A 70 -26.07 -26.27 -27.23
C ALA A 70 -27.18 -25.82 -26.27
N ASN A 71 -26.81 -25.39 -25.05
CA ASN A 71 -27.73 -24.96 -24.00
C ASN A 71 -27.31 -23.58 -23.48
N PRO A 72 -27.36 -22.52 -24.31
CA PRO A 72 -26.94 -21.19 -23.90
C PRO A 72 -27.79 -20.68 -22.74
N SER A 73 -27.19 -19.90 -21.85
CA SER A 73 -27.93 -19.20 -20.80
C SER A 73 -29.02 -18.31 -21.40
N ALA A 74 -30.19 -18.29 -20.78
CA ALA A 74 -31.30 -17.43 -21.18
C ALA A 74 -31.02 -15.94 -20.91
N ILE A 75 -30.05 -15.65 -20.03
CA ILE A 75 -29.63 -14.30 -19.66
C ILE A 75 -28.17 -14.19 -20.08
N ALA A 76 -27.90 -13.45 -21.16
CA ALA A 76 -26.57 -13.41 -21.75
C ALA A 76 -25.48 -12.81 -20.83
N SER A 77 -25.89 -11.98 -19.86
CA SER A 77 -24.98 -11.47 -18.85
C SER A 77 -24.58 -12.53 -17.82
N GLU A 78 -25.41 -13.59 -17.61
CA GLU A 78 -25.18 -14.75 -16.72
C GLU A 78 -24.67 -15.95 -17.54
N PRO A 79 -23.40 -15.99 -17.96
CA PRO A 79 -22.88 -17.06 -18.80
C PRO A 79 -22.92 -18.42 -18.11
N ASN A 80 -22.99 -19.48 -18.91
CA ASN A 80 -22.70 -20.82 -18.41
C ASN A 80 -21.25 -20.89 -17.92
N GLU A 81 -21.01 -21.72 -16.90
CA GLU A 81 -19.68 -21.89 -16.33
C GLU A 81 -19.06 -23.21 -16.77
N ILE A 82 -17.75 -23.19 -17.03
CA ILE A 82 -16.91 -24.35 -17.25
C ILE A 82 -15.78 -24.29 -16.22
N VAL A 83 -15.79 -25.20 -15.26
CA VAL A 83 -14.84 -25.22 -14.14
C VAL A 83 -14.02 -26.50 -14.17
N PHE A 84 -12.70 -26.37 -14.12
CA PHE A 84 -11.80 -27.52 -14.00
C PHE A 84 -11.75 -28.03 -12.56
N SER A 85 -12.14 -29.28 -12.33
CA SER A 85 -12.01 -29.94 -11.01
C SER A 85 -10.68 -30.68 -10.83
N VAL A 86 -9.84 -30.72 -11.87
CA VAL A 86 -8.51 -31.32 -11.86
C VAL A 86 -7.51 -30.39 -12.54
N SER A 87 -6.32 -30.21 -11.97
CA SER A 87 -5.23 -29.45 -12.58
C SER A 87 -4.45 -30.28 -13.58
N GLY A 88 -3.80 -29.61 -14.54
CA GLY A 88 -2.92 -30.24 -15.51
C GLY A 88 -3.18 -29.82 -16.95
N GLN A 89 -2.53 -30.53 -17.89
CA GLN A 89 -2.51 -30.19 -19.30
C GLN A 89 -3.56 -30.95 -20.12
N VAL A 90 -4.43 -30.21 -20.79
CA VAL A 90 -5.31 -30.68 -21.86
C VAL A 90 -4.53 -30.71 -23.17
N ASN A 91 -4.26 -31.92 -23.66
CA ASN A 91 -3.60 -32.13 -24.94
C ASN A 91 -4.65 -32.21 -26.05
N LEU A 92 -4.83 -31.10 -26.78
CA LEU A 92 -5.76 -31.06 -27.89
C LEU A 92 -5.20 -31.87 -29.06
N ALA A 93 -6.05 -32.70 -29.66
CA ALA A 93 -5.74 -33.41 -30.91
C ALA A 93 -6.18 -32.65 -32.17
N GLY A 94 -7.07 -31.67 -32.01
CA GLY A 94 -7.56 -30.77 -33.06
C GLY A 94 -8.23 -29.52 -32.44
N ALA A 95 -8.72 -28.61 -33.28
CA ALA A 95 -9.38 -27.38 -32.83
C ALA A 95 -10.55 -27.68 -31.88
N LEU A 96 -10.70 -26.90 -30.81
CA LEU A 96 -11.91 -26.98 -29.96
C LEU A 96 -13.14 -26.48 -30.74
N PRO A 97 -14.35 -26.86 -30.32
CA PRO A 97 -15.57 -26.30 -30.87
C PRO A 97 -15.53 -24.77 -30.73
N LEU A 98 -16.09 -24.11 -31.73
CA LEU A 98 -16.38 -22.69 -31.71
C LEU A 98 -17.15 -22.30 -30.44
N ILE A 99 -16.86 -21.14 -29.85
CA ILE A 99 -17.66 -20.54 -28.78
C ILE A 99 -18.70 -19.64 -29.45
N SER A 100 -19.96 -20.06 -29.41
CA SER A 100 -21.10 -19.36 -30.04
C SER A 100 -22.11 -18.80 -29.02
N ALA A 101 -21.87 -19.01 -27.72
CA ALA A 101 -22.71 -18.57 -26.61
C ALA A 101 -21.84 -18.01 -25.48
N ALA A 102 -22.45 -17.21 -24.60
CA ALA A 102 -21.77 -16.63 -23.45
C ALA A 102 -21.25 -17.71 -22.50
N VAL A 103 -19.97 -17.64 -22.12
CA VAL A 103 -19.32 -18.68 -21.31
C VAL A 103 -18.22 -18.10 -20.42
N ALA A 104 -18.15 -18.59 -19.18
CA ALA A 104 -17.03 -18.39 -18.27
C ALA A 104 -16.24 -19.69 -18.15
N ILE A 105 -14.92 -19.66 -18.41
CA ILE A 105 -14.03 -20.82 -18.32
C ILE A 105 -12.97 -20.52 -17.26
N GLN A 106 -13.01 -21.30 -16.18
CA GLN A 106 -12.13 -21.16 -15.04
C GLN A 106 -11.29 -22.41 -14.85
N GLY A 107 -9.97 -22.25 -14.93
CA GLY A 107 -9.00 -23.27 -14.57
C GLY A 107 -9.00 -23.56 -13.06
N HIS A 108 -8.44 -24.71 -12.70
CA HIS A 108 -8.22 -25.14 -11.33
C HIS A 108 -7.32 -24.11 -10.59
N GLU A 109 -7.40 -24.06 -9.26
CA GLU A 109 -6.52 -23.23 -8.41
C GLU A 109 -5.02 -23.48 -8.63
N ASN A 110 -4.68 -24.69 -9.08
CA ASN A 110 -3.31 -25.11 -9.41
C ASN A 110 -2.98 -24.97 -10.92
N GLY A 111 -3.86 -24.31 -11.67
CA GLY A 111 -3.74 -24.01 -13.09
C GLY A 111 -4.07 -25.17 -14.03
N ASN A 112 -4.51 -24.82 -15.23
CA ASN A 112 -4.67 -25.76 -16.34
C ASN A 112 -4.01 -25.23 -17.61
N THR A 113 -3.44 -26.14 -18.40
CA THR A 113 -2.81 -25.81 -19.67
C THR A 113 -3.61 -26.38 -20.83
N ILE A 114 -4.05 -25.54 -21.76
CA ILE A 114 -4.67 -25.91 -23.04
C ILE A 114 -3.57 -25.88 -24.10
N ASN A 115 -3.14 -27.07 -24.53
CA ASN A 115 -1.96 -27.25 -25.37
C ASN A 115 -2.31 -27.84 -26.74
N ARG A 116 -1.84 -27.19 -27.81
CA ARG A 116 -1.80 -27.81 -29.15
C ARG A 116 -0.73 -28.91 -29.18
N SER A 117 -1.13 -30.18 -29.21
CA SER A 117 -0.21 -31.30 -28.97
C SER A 117 0.17 -32.13 -30.21
N THR A 118 -0.49 -31.94 -31.36
CA THR A 118 -0.32 -32.79 -32.57
C THR A 118 0.39 -32.07 -33.71
N GLY A 119 0.59 -32.72 -34.87
CA GLY A 119 1.30 -32.15 -36.03
C GLY A 119 0.48 -31.22 -36.96
N GLY A 120 -0.73 -30.81 -36.57
CA GLY A 120 -1.60 -29.94 -37.39
C GLY A 120 -1.68 -28.50 -36.88
N ASN A 121 -1.84 -27.53 -37.79
CA ASN A 121 -2.04 -26.12 -37.43
C ASN A 121 -3.51 -25.89 -37.08
N TYR A 122 -3.80 -25.54 -35.84
CA TYR A 122 -5.11 -25.06 -35.42
C TYR A 122 -5.01 -24.08 -34.26
N ARG A 123 -6.01 -23.21 -34.23
CA ARG A 123 -6.33 -22.29 -33.13
C ARG A 123 -6.88 -23.05 -31.93
N LEU A 124 -6.63 -22.55 -30.73
CA LEU A 124 -7.15 -23.16 -29.51
C LEU A 124 -8.63 -22.80 -29.30
N LEU A 125 -8.98 -21.51 -29.32
CA LEU A 125 -10.35 -21.02 -29.18
C LEU A 125 -10.74 -20.06 -30.33
N TYR A 126 -11.94 -20.24 -30.86
CA TYR A 126 -12.57 -19.30 -31.78
C TYR A 126 -13.85 -18.81 -31.13
N ILE A 127 -13.97 -17.50 -30.93
CA ILE A 127 -15.15 -16.85 -30.35
C ILE A 127 -15.89 -16.07 -31.44
N GLU A 128 -17.16 -16.39 -31.67
CA GLU A 128 -18.01 -15.65 -32.61
C GLU A 128 -18.71 -14.46 -31.97
N VAL A 129 -19.21 -13.57 -32.83
CA VAL A 129 -20.03 -12.41 -32.44
C VAL A 129 -21.25 -12.74 -31.58
N ASN A 130 -21.82 -13.94 -31.75
CA ASN A 130 -23.00 -14.34 -31.00
C ASN A 130 -22.71 -14.73 -29.54
N ALA A 131 -21.43 -14.93 -29.17
CA ALA A 131 -21.08 -15.31 -27.81
C ALA A 131 -21.34 -14.18 -26.80
N GLN A 132 -21.36 -12.91 -27.23
CA GLN A 132 -21.57 -11.71 -26.41
C GLN A 132 -20.53 -11.49 -25.29
N PHE A 133 -20.34 -12.43 -24.36
CA PHE A 133 -19.41 -12.34 -23.23
C PHE A 133 -18.61 -13.64 -23.06
N VAL A 134 -17.29 -13.54 -22.99
CA VAL A 134 -16.40 -14.67 -22.69
C VAL A 134 -15.43 -14.27 -21.60
N TYR A 135 -15.43 -15.04 -20.51
CA TYR A 135 -14.54 -14.85 -19.36
C TYR A 135 -13.56 -16.01 -19.27
N LEU A 136 -12.27 -15.73 -19.18
CA LEU A 136 -11.21 -16.73 -19.07
C LEU A 136 -10.37 -16.46 -17.84
N SER A 137 -10.19 -17.46 -16.98
CA SER A 137 -9.31 -17.32 -15.81
C SER A 137 -8.53 -18.58 -15.47
N ARG A 138 -7.30 -18.41 -14.94
CA ARG A 138 -6.42 -19.51 -14.46
C ARG A 138 -6.04 -20.53 -15.54
N LEU A 139 -5.88 -20.06 -16.78
CA LEU A 139 -5.59 -20.90 -17.95
C LEU A 139 -4.27 -20.53 -18.62
N THR A 140 -3.53 -21.54 -19.05
CA THR A 140 -2.37 -21.39 -19.92
C THR A 140 -2.72 -21.87 -21.33
N PHE A 141 -2.71 -20.98 -22.31
CA PHE A 141 -2.89 -21.26 -23.73
C PHE A 141 -1.53 -21.35 -24.41
N GLN A 142 -1.17 -22.51 -24.95
CA GLN A 142 0.16 -22.67 -25.54
C GLN A 142 0.20 -23.44 -26.85
N ASN A 143 1.21 -23.09 -27.63
CA ASN A 143 1.58 -23.71 -28.91
C ASN A 143 0.49 -23.66 -29.98
N GLY A 144 -0.56 -22.85 -29.83
CA GLY A 144 -1.59 -22.65 -30.85
C GLY A 144 -0.99 -22.12 -32.15
N VAL A 145 -1.45 -22.61 -33.31
CA VAL A 145 -0.93 -22.18 -34.62
C VAL A 145 -2.08 -21.92 -35.59
N ALA A 146 -2.27 -20.68 -36.00
CA ALA A 146 -3.35 -20.29 -36.91
C ALA A 146 -2.91 -19.21 -37.92
N ASP A 147 -3.82 -18.79 -38.79
CA ASP A 147 -3.65 -17.61 -39.63
C ASP A 147 -3.72 -16.31 -38.82
N PHE A 148 -4.73 -16.20 -37.97
CA PHE A 148 -4.94 -15.06 -37.07
C PHE A 148 -5.24 -15.53 -35.65
N GLY A 149 -4.63 -14.95 -34.62
CA GLY A 149 -4.91 -15.39 -33.25
C GLY A 149 -4.50 -16.84 -33.04
N GLY A 150 -3.21 -17.12 -32.83
CA GLY A 150 -2.71 -18.50 -32.71
C GLY A 150 -3.38 -19.26 -31.57
N ALA A 151 -3.65 -18.59 -30.45
CA ALA A 151 -4.46 -19.12 -29.37
C ALA A 151 -5.94 -18.78 -29.54
N ILE A 152 -6.26 -17.48 -29.65
CA ILE A 152 -7.65 -16.98 -29.60
C ILE A 152 -7.90 -16.02 -30.76
N ARG A 153 -9.04 -16.20 -31.43
CA ARG A 153 -9.62 -15.23 -32.36
C ARG A 153 -11.00 -14.86 -31.85
N ASN A 154 -11.17 -13.59 -31.52
CA ASN A 154 -12.43 -13.02 -31.08
C ASN A 154 -13.01 -12.12 -32.17
N GLU A 155 -14.17 -12.50 -32.70
CA GLU A 155 -14.85 -11.79 -33.80
C GLU A 155 -16.04 -10.93 -33.37
N GLY A 156 -16.29 -10.76 -32.06
CA GLY A 156 -17.48 -10.03 -31.66
C GLY A 156 -17.94 -10.11 -30.21
N ALA A 157 -17.27 -10.89 -29.34
CA ALA A 157 -17.62 -10.93 -27.93
C ALA A 157 -16.83 -9.88 -27.14
N PHE A 158 -17.37 -9.43 -26.00
CA PHE A 158 -16.57 -8.90 -24.91
C PHE A 158 -15.69 -10.02 -24.37
N LEU A 159 -14.38 -9.86 -24.46
CA LEU A 159 -13.41 -10.85 -23.99
C LEU A 159 -12.69 -10.31 -22.77
N ASP A 160 -12.84 -11.01 -21.65
CA ASP A 160 -12.15 -10.70 -20.42
C ASP A 160 -11.27 -11.87 -19.99
N ILE A 161 -10.01 -11.55 -19.71
CA ILE A 161 -8.94 -12.51 -19.45
C ILE A 161 -8.22 -12.11 -18.17
N TYR A 162 -8.22 -13.00 -17.19
CA TYR A 162 -7.62 -12.74 -15.88
C TYR A 162 -6.74 -13.89 -15.43
N ASP A 163 -5.53 -13.61 -14.92
CA ASP A 163 -4.61 -14.65 -14.40
C ASP A 163 -4.41 -15.80 -15.42
N CYS A 164 -4.04 -15.43 -16.64
CA CYS A 164 -3.82 -16.37 -17.72
C CYS A 164 -2.39 -16.27 -18.27
N LYS A 165 -2.00 -17.27 -19.07
CA LYS A 165 -0.71 -17.30 -19.76
C LYS A 165 -0.89 -17.66 -21.22
N PHE A 166 -0.22 -16.95 -22.12
CA PHE A 166 -0.18 -17.22 -23.55
C PHE A 166 1.26 -17.47 -23.97
N LEU A 167 1.60 -18.74 -24.20
CA LEU A 167 2.98 -19.18 -24.38
C LEU A 167 3.20 -19.77 -25.78
N ASN A 168 4.16 -19.23 -26.52
CA ASN A 168 4.62 -19.81 -27.79
C ASN A 168 3.51 -20.01 -28.84
N ASN A 169 2.50 -19.15 -28.86
CA ASN A 169 1.45 -19.20 -29.87
C ASN A 169 1.90 -18.49 -31.15
N ARG A 170 1.46 -18.99 -32.30
CA ARG A 170 1.90 -18.50 -33.61
C ARG A 170 0.74 -18.17 -34.55
N ALA A 171 0.79 -16.99 -35.15
CA ALA A 171 -0.05 -16.60 -36.27
C ALA A 171 0.78 -16.46 -37.55
N THR A 172 0.32 -16.99 -38.68
CA THR A 172 0.98 -16.75 -39.98
C THR A 172 0.64 -15.39 -40.56
N ASN A 173 -0.32 -14.65 -39.97
CA ASN A 173 -0.66 -13.28 -40.32
C ASN A 173 -0.51 -12.35 -39.10
N SER A 174 -1.53 -12.21 -38.23
CA SER A 174 -1.50 -11.24 -37.12
C SER A 174 -2.09 -11.79 -35.81
N GLY A 175 -1.66 -11.20 -34.68
CA GLY A 175 -2.07 -11.60 -33.34
C GLY A 175 -1.54 -12.98 -32.99
N GLY A 176 -0.25 -13.09 -32.68
CA GLY A 176 0.39 -14.41 -32.49
C GLY A 176 -0.28 -15.25 -31.41
N ALA A 177 -0.72 -14.62 -30.31
CA ALA A 177 -1.63 -15.20 -29.34
C ALA A 177 -3.10 -14.86 -29.63
N ILE A 178 -3.43 -13.57 -29.65
CA ILE A 178 -4.82 -13.08 -29.70
C ILE A 178 -5.04 -12.13 -30.88
N LEU A 179 -6.11 -12.37 -31.63
CA LEU A 179 -6.74 -11.38 -32.50
C LEU A 179 -8.08 -10.95 -31.89
N ASN A 180 -8.25 -9.65 -31.63
CA ASN A 180 -9.51 -9.05 -31.18
C ASN A 180 -10.01 -7.97 -32.16
N THR A 181 -11.14 -8.20 -32.84
CA THR A 181 -11.66 -7.25 -33.85
C THR A 181 -12.68 -6.26 -33.29
N THR A 182 -12.91 -5.14 -34.00
CA THR A 182 -13.98 -4.16 -33.71
C THR A 182 -15.39 -4.78 -33.71
N PRO A 183 -16.37 -4.19 -32.98
CA PRO A 183 -16.28 -3.00 -32.11
C PRO A 183 -15.88 -3.32 -30.65
N ASN A 184 -15.30 -4.49 -30.36
CA ASN A 184 -15.43 -5.15 -29.06
C ASN A 184 -14.31 -4.83 -28.07
N SER A 185 -14.63 -4.93 -26.78
CA SER A 185 -13.64 -4.72 -25.71
C SER A 185 -12.79 -5.97 -25.46
N LEU A 186 -11.50 -5.77 -25.26
CA LEU A 186 -10.60 -6.72 -24.62
C LEU A 186 -10.18 -6.14 -23.27
N GLU A 187 -10.63 -6.77 -22.19
CA GLU A 187 -10.21 -6.44 -20.83
C GLU A 187 -9.26 -7.54 -20.35
N MET A 188 -8.16 -7.15 -19.69
CA MET A 188 -7.20 -8.14 -19.21
C MET A 188 -6.38 -7.72 -18.01
N GLY A 189 -6.27 -8.63 -17.05
CA GLY A 189 -5.53 -8.47 -15.80
C GLY A 189 -4.54 -9.61 -15.56
N PHE A 190 -3.39 -9.31 -14.96
CA PHE A 190 -2.48 -10.32 -14.39
C PHE A 190 -2.05 -11.42 -15.36
N THR A 191 -1.95 -11.10 -16.64
CA THR A 191 -1.73 -12.08 -17.71
C THR A 191 -0.33 -11.97 -18.30
N LEU A 192 0.29 -13.13 -18.56
CA LEU A 192 1.62 -13.23 -19.19
C LEU A 192 1.50 -13.65 -20.66
N PHE A 193 2.06 -12.85 -21.56
CA PHE A 193 2.27 -13.18 -22.97
C PHE A 193 3.76 -13.40 -23.23
N GLN A 194 4.17 -14.64 -23.49
CA GLN A 194 5.58 -14.96 -23.69
C GLN A 194 5.86 -15.77 -24.95
N GLY A 195 6.84 -15.32 -25.74
CA GLY A 195 7.33 -16.08 -26.90
C GLY A 195 6.33 -16.22 -28.04
N ASN A 196 5.28 -15.39 -28.10
CA ASN A 196 4.28 -15.47 -29.17
C ASN A 196 4.78 -14.77 -30.44
N ILE A 197 4.41 -15.32 -31.59
CA ILE A 197 4.96 -14.90 -32.90
C ILE A 197 3.85 -14.66 -33.91
N ALA A 198 3.86 -13.51 -34.58
CA ALA A 198 3.05 -13.25 -35.77
C ALA A 198 3.96 -12.92 -36.97
N SER A 199 3.53 -13.19 -38.20
CA SER A 199 4.31 -12.78 -39.38
C SER A 199 4.20 -11.28 -39.68
N ASN A 200 3.07 -10.64 -39.35
CA ASN A 200 2.80 -9.25 -39.76
C ASN A 200 2.67 -8.33 -38.53
N GLN A 201 1.57 -8.44 -37.76
CA GLN A 201 1.25 -7.45 -36.74
C GLN A 201 0.91 -8.09 -35.40
N GLY A 202 1.43 -7.53 -34.31
CA GLY A 202 1.09 -7.93 -32.94
C GLY A 202 1.59 -9.33 -32.62
N GLY A 203 2.84 -9.46 -32.19
CA GLY A 203 3.43 -10.78 -31.91
C GLY A 203 2.70 -11.53 -30.82
N ALA A 204 2.19 -10.82 -29.81
CA ALA A 204 1.20 -11.34 -28.87
C ALA A 204 -0.22 -10.99 -29.32
N ILE A 205 -0.54 -9.70 -29.44
CA ILE A 205 -1.92 -9.23 -29.60
C ILE A 205 -2.04 -8.28 -30.78
N LEU A 206 -3.03 -8.51 -31.63
CA LEU A 206 -3.63 -7.46 -32.46
C LEU A 206 -5.02 -7.15 -31.91
N THR A 207 -5.30 -5.88 -31.67
CA THR A 207 -6.63 -5.43 -31.24
C THR A 207 -7.07 -4.16 -31.94
N ASP A 208 -8.38 -4.04 -32.21
CA ASP A 208 -8.97 -2.88 -32.86
C ASP A 208 -10.16 -2.27 -32.08
N GLY A 209 -10.35 -2.61 -30.79
CA GLY A 209 -11.49 -2.14 -30.00
C GLY A 209 -11.13 -1.42 -28.70
N TYR A 210 -12.02 -1.45 -27.71
CA TYR A 210 -11.72 -0.85 -26.40
C TYR A 210 -10.79 -1.76 -25.59
N ASN A 211 -9.76 -1.21 -24.97
CA ASN A 211 -8.73 -1.94 -24.24
C ASN A 211 -8.62 -1.42 -22.82
N ALA A 212 -8.80 -2.32 -21.86
CA ALA A 212 -8.74 -2.03 -20.42
C ALA A 212 -7.79 -3.02 -19.77
N TRP A 213 -6.50 -2.71 -19.76
CA TRP A 213 -5.45 -3.67 -19.42
C TRP A 213 -4.66 -3.23 -18.20
N PHE A 214 -4.42 -4.14 -17.26
CA PHE A 214 -3.64 -3.84 -16.07
C PHE A 214 -2.81 -5.04 -15.57
N ASN A 215 -1.65 -4.77 -14.97
CA ASN A 215 -0.82 -5.77 -14.30
C ASN A 215 -0.32 -6.93 -15.21
N ASN A 216 -0.10 -6.66 -16.50
CA ASN A 216 0.28 -7.68 -17.48
C ASN A 216 1.79 -7.68 -17.77
N ALA A 217 2.29 -8.78 -18.35
CA ALA A 217 3.65 -8.85 -18.87
C ALA A 217 3.69 -9.37 -20.31
N PHE A 218 4.41 -8.67 -21.18
CA PHE A 218 4.67 -9.04 -22.57
C PHE A 218 6.16 -9.24 -22.77
N ILE A 219 6.58 -10.51 -22.88
CA ILE A 219 7.97 -10.92 -22.85
C ILE A 219 8.35 -11.67 -24.13
N ASP A 220 9.42 -11.26 -24.80
CA ASP A 220 10.01 -11.98 -25.95
C ASP A 220 9.02 -12.32 -27.09
N ASN A 221 8.00 -11.48 -27.33
CA ASN A 221 7.08 -11.66 -28.45
C ASN A 221 7.65 -11.05 -29.73
N SER A 222 7.26 -11.56 -30.90
CA SER A 222 7.80 -11.07 -32.18
C SER A 222 6.79 -10.96 -33.32
N ALA A 223 6.87 -9.87 -34.09
CA ALA A 223 6.13 -9.62 -35.33
C ALA A 223 6.91 -8.68 -36.26
N GLU A 224 6.37 -8.29 -37.43
CA GLU A 224 6.97 -7.23 -38.24
C GLU A 224 6.65 -5.83 -37.69
N GLN A 225 5.47 -5.64 -37.09
CA GLN A 225 5.02 -4.40 -36.46
C GLN A 225 4.35 -4.69 -35.11
N GLY A 226 4.75 -3.97 -34.06
CA GLY A 226 4.23 -4.23 -32.72
C GLY A 226 4.72 -5.60 -32.24
N GLY A 227 6.00 -5.70 -31.90
CA GLY A 227 6.61 -6.98 -31.55
C GLY A 227 5.83 -7.71 -30.46
N ALA A 228 5.23 -6.97 -29.51
CA ALA A 228 4.19 -7.49 -28.63
C ALA A 228 2.78 -7.15 -29.14
N VAL A 229 2.48 -5.86 -29.30
CA VAL A 229 1.11 -5.38 -29.43
C VAL A 229 0.96 -4.46 -30.63
N PHE A 230 -0.08 -4.71 -31.42
CA PHE A 230 -0.55 -3.80 -32.46
C PHE A 230 -1.95 -3.29 -32.10
N ILE A 231 -2.08 -1.98 -31.89
CA ILE A 231 -3.35 -1.28 -31.69
C ILE A 231 -3.80 -0.70 -33.03
N GLY A 232 -4.93 -1.18 -33.53
CA GLY A 232 -5.57 -0.71 -34.76
C GLY A 232 -6.18 0.69 -34.63
N ASN A 233 -6.67 1.23 -35.74
CA ASN A 233 -7.15 2.61 -35.83
C ASN A 233 -8.42 2.90 -35.04
N SER A 234 -9.20 1.86 -34.73
CA SER A 234 -10.39 1.95 -33.89
C SER A 234 -10.10 1.53 -32.44
N GLY A 235 -8.85 1.08 -32.19
CA GLY A 235 -8.34 0.72 -30.89
C GLY A 235 -8.29 1.93 -29.97
N GLN A 236 -8.85 1.82 -28.78
CA GLN A 236 -8.83 2.89 -27.77
C GLN A 236 -8.75 2.32 -26.36
N GLY A 237 -8.33 3.12 -25.37
CA GLY A 237 -8.41 2.74 -23.96
C GLY A 237 -7.13 3.00 -23.16
N GLU A 238 -6.88 2.18 -22.15
CA GLU A 238 -5.76 2.33 -21.22
C GLU A 238 -5.02 0.99 -20.99
N ILE A 239 -3.70 1.08 -20.95
CA ILE A 239 -2.79 0.04 -20.49
C ILE A 239 -2.08 0.59 -19.26
N SER A 240 -2.23 -0.07 -18.12
CA SER A 240 -1.63 0.34 -16.86
C SER A 240 -0.79 -0.75 -16.20
N ASN A 241 0.19 -0.35 -15.38
CA ASN A 241 1.02 -1.27 -14.57
C ASN A 241 1.54 -2.49 -15.36
N THR A 242 1.97 -2.28 -16.59
CA THR A 242 2.31 -3.37 -17.51
C THR A 242 3.78 -3.30 -17.89
N THR A 243 4.44 -4.47 -17.90
CA THR A 243 5.83 -4.61 -18.32
C THR A 243 5.91 -5.17 -19.75
N PHE A 244 6.61 -4.46 -20.64
CA PHE A 244 6.96 -4.90 -21.99
C PHE A 244 8.48 -5.05 -22.06
N SER A 245 8.98 -6.29 -22.17
CA SER A 245 10.42 -6.56 -22.18
C SER A 245 10.85 -7.57 -23.25
N GLY A 246 11.95 -7.29 -23.94
CA GLY A 246 12.55 -8.24 -24.89
C GLY A 246 11.77 -8.47 -26.19
N ASN A 247 10.70 -7.71 -26.45
CA ASN A 247 9.87 -7.91 -27.65
C ASN A 247 10.56 -7.36 -28.90
N GLN A 248 10.31 -7.99 -30.05
CA GLN A 248 11.09 -7.74 -31.27
C GLN A 248 10.20 -7.55 -32.51
N ALA A 249 10.35 -6.38 -33.15
CA ALA A 249 9.86 -6.15 -34.50
C ALA A 249 10.93 -6.55 -35.54
N ASN A 250 10.74 -7.67 -36.22
CA ASN A 250 11.75 -8.33 -37.08
C ASN A 250 11.31 -8.37 -38.54
N GLN A 251 11.99 -7.65 -39.44
CA GLN A 251 11.80 -7.78 -40.88
C GLN A 251 13.11 -7.65 -41.69
N ASN A 252 13.28 -8.55 -42.68
CA ASN A 252 14.35 -8.55 -43.69
C ASN A 252 13.74 -8.35 -45.09
N GLY A 253 13.67 -7.10 -45.60
CA GLY A 253 13.54 -6.81 -47.05
C GLY A 253 12.34 -5.98 -47.55
N SER A 254 12.38 -4.65 -47.31
CA SER A 254 11.81 -3.49 -48.07
C SER A 254 10.33 -3.50 -48.57
N ALA A 255 9.48 -2.47 -48.49
CA ALA A 255 9.51 -1.05 -48.10
C ALA A 255 8.11 -0.64 -47.57
N GLY A 256 8.05 0.32 -46.61
CA GLY A 256 6.80 0.76 -45.93
C GLY A 256 6.84 0.65 -44.39
N ILE A 257 8.03 0.47 -43.82
CA ILE A 257 8.24 -0.11 -42.50
C ILE A 257 8.09 0.94 -41.37
N LYS A 258 7.21 0.66 -40.41
CA LYS A 258 7.01 1.42 -39.16
C LYS A 258 6.95 0.39 -38.01
N GLN A 259 7.79 0.48 -36.96
CA GLN A 259 8.09 -0.68 -36.09
C GLN A 259 8.14 -0.33 -34.59
N GLY A 260 7.04 -0.43 -33.88
CA GLY A 260 7.06 -0.45 -32.41
C GLY A 260 7.61 -1.78 -31.89
N GLY A 261 8.85 -1.86 -31.42
CA GLY A 261 9.46 -3.13 -30.99
C GLY A 261 8.66 -3.84 -29.89
N ALA A 262 8.03 -3.08 -28.99
CA ALA A 262 6.92 -3.57 -28.16
C ALA A 262 5.56 -3.20 -28.76
N ILE A 263 5.28 -1.90 -28.85
CA ILE A 263 3.92 -1.39 -29.10
C ILE A 263 3.90 -0.56 -30.37
N TYR A 264 3.04 -0.94 -31.30
CA TYR A 264 2.64 -0.13 -32.44
C TYR A 264 1.24 0.43 -32.21
N ASN A 265 1.10 1.76 -32.21
CA ASN A 265 -0.18 2.45 -32.04
C ASN A 265 -0.64 3.16 -33.32
N ASP A 266 -1.76 2.71 -33.89
CA ASP A 266 -2.56 3.45 -34.87
C ASP A 266 -3.85 4.05 -34.25
N GLY A 267 -4.13 3.79 -32.96
CA GLY A 267 -5.38 4.15 -32.27
C GLY A 267 -5.25 5.28 -31.25
N ALA A 268 -6.11 5.24 -30.21
CA ALA A 268 -6.22 6.21 -29.13
C ALA A 268 -5.95 5.58 -27.74
N ILE A 269 -4.67 5.42 -27.35
CA ILE A 269 -4.29 4.66 -26.15
C ILE A 269 -3.61 5.54 -25.09
N ARG A 270 -3.89 5.27 -23.82
CA ARG A 270 -3.15 5.79 -22.67
C ARG A 270 -2.23 4.72 -22.09
N LEU A 271 -0.97 5.07 -21.87
CA LEU A 271 -0.03 4.28 -21.07
C LEU A 271 0.13 4.95 -19.71
N LEU A 272 -0.16 4.20 -18.64
CA LEU A 272 -0.10 4.67 -17.26
C LEU A 272 0.79 3.75 -16.42
N ASN A 273 1.86 4.26 -15.83
CA ASN A 273 2.74 3.45 -14.97
C ASN A 273 3.22 2.15 -15.66
N CYS A 274 3.60 2.22 -16.93
CA CYS A 274 4.13 1.09 -17.68
C CYS A 274 5.66 1.14 -17.77
N THR A 275 6.29 -0.04 -17.81
CA THR A 275 7.74 -0.18 -18.08
C THR A 275 7.93 -0.85 -19.44
N VAL A 276 8.45 -0.09 -20.41
CA VAL A 276 8.74 -0.54 -21.78
C VAL A 276 10.25 -0.50 -22.00
N THR A 277 10.90 -1.66 -21.90
CA THR A 277 12.36 -1.76 -21.91
C THR A 277 12.89 -2.95 -22.72
N LEU A 278 14.15 -2.90 -23.15
CA LEU A 278 14.84 -4.00 -23.85
C LEU A 278 14.12 -4.50 -25.13
N ASN A 279 13.23 -3.69 -25.71
CA ASN A 279 12.53 -4.05 -26.94
C ASN A 279 13.34 -3.59 -28.16
N VAL A 280 13.14 -4.26 -29.30
CA VAL A 280 13.97 -4.08 -30.50
C VAL A 280 13.10 -3.80 -31.72
N ALA A 281 13.45 -2.75 -32.48
CA ALA A 281 12.92 -2.51 -33.82
C ALA A 281 14.04 -2.68 -34.86
N SER A 282 14.20 -3.89 -35.40
CA SER A 282 15.38 -4.33 -36.16
C SER A 282 15.71 -3.50 -37.42
N ALA A 283 14.74 -2.80 -38.01
CA ALA A 283 14.97 -1.98 -39.21
C ALA A 283 14.11 -0.70 -39.27
N GLY A 284 13.46 -0.32 -38.16
CA GLY A 284 12.44 0.73 -38.11
C GLY A 284 12.66 1.74 -36.99
N GLN A 285 11.56 2.26 -36.44
CA GLN A 285 11.56 3.37 -35.49
C GLN A 285 10.63 3.06 -34.33
N GLY A 286 10.99 3.45 -33.10
CA GLY A 286 10.24 3.14 -31.90
C GLY A 286 10.56 1.75 -31.37
N GLY A 287 11.83 1.48 -31.05
CA GLY A 287 12.27 0.24 -30.40
C GLY A 287 11.37 -0.16 -29.23
N GLY A 288 10.89 0.78 -28.43
CA GLY A 288 9.81 0.54 -27.46
C GLY A 288 8.44 0.77 -28.10
N VAL A 289 8.11 2.03 -28.35
CA VAL A 289 6.80 2.46 -28.83
C VAL A 289 6.91 3.22 -30.15
N TYR A 290 6.09 2.85 -31.13
CA TYR A 290 5.86 3.63 -32.34
C TYR A 290 4.43 4.16 -32.34
N ASN A 291 4.28 5.49 -32.29
CA ASN A 291 2.99 6.17 -32.45
C ASN A 291 2.86 6.69 -33.89
N SER A 292 1.90 6.15 -34.63
CA SER A 292 1.71 6.42 -36.05
C SER A 292 1.07 7.77 -36.32
N ALA A 293 1.30 8.34 -37.50
CA ALA A 293 0.59 9.52 -37.98
C ALA A 293 -0.94 9.35 -38.08
N ASN A 294 -1.43 8.10 -38.08
CA ASN A 294 -2.85 7.79 -38.06
C ASN A 294 -3.45 7.78 -36.64
N SER A 295 -2.61 7.80 -35.60
CA SER A 295 -3.08 7.78 -34.21
C SER A 295 -3.94 9.00 -33.92
N PHE A 296 -5.08 8.80 -33.25
CA PHE A 296 -5.90 9.91 -32.77
C PHE A 296 -5.26 10.58 -31.55
N ASP A 297 -4.94 9.79 -30.52
CA ASP A 297 -4.37 10.29 -29.25
C ASP A 297 -3.41 9.26 -28.63
N LEU A 298 -2.18 9.66 -28.31
CA LEU A 298 -1.33 8.94 -27.34
C LEU A 298 -1.23 9.75 -26.05
N SER A 299 -1.62 9.16 -24.92
CA SER A 299 -1.44 9.75 -23.59
C SER A 299 -0.41 8.97 -22.80
N LEU A 300 0.53 9.66 -22.17
CA LEU A 300 1.61 9.06 -21.39
C LEU A 300 1.63 9.66 -19.98
N GLN A 301 1.50 8.81 -18.96
CA GLN A 301 1.70 9.22 -17.58
C GLN A 301 2.50 8.19 -16.76
N ASN A 302 3.47 8.66 -15.99
CA ASN A 302 4.28 7.85 -15.08
C ASN A 302 5.02 6.67 -15.72
N ASN A 303 5.38 6.74 -17.00
CA ASN A 303 5.99 5.59 -17.68
C ASN A 303 7.52 5.63 -17.67
N ILE A 304 8.13 4.45 -17.73
CA ILE A 304 9.52 4.24 -18.14
C ILE A 304 9.51 3.67 -19.56
N ILE A 305 10.08 4.39 -20.52
CA ILE A 305 10.30 3.93 -21.90
C ILE A 305 11.78 4.13 -22.21
N ALA A 306 12.59 3.12 -21.95
CA ALA A 306 14.04 3.24 -21.89
C ALA A 306 14.75 1.94 -22.31
N GLU A 307 16.03 2.01 -22.64
CA GLU A 307 16.86 0.85 -23.03
C GLU A 307 16.32 0.03 -24.22
N ASN A 308 15.46 0.61 -25.05
CA ASN A 308 14.99 -0.04 -26.26
C ASN A 308 15.96 0.25 -27.41
N THR A 309 16.29 -0.79 -28.18
CA THR A 309 17.39 -0.71 -29.16
C THR A 309 16.88 -0.62 -30.60
N THR A 310 17.63 0.13 -31.41
CA THR A 310 17.34 0.44 -32.82
C THR A 310 16.02 1.20 -33.00
N GLY A 311 16.07 2.43 -33.51
CA GLY A 311 14.86 3.24 -33.77
C GLY A 311 14.40 4.19 -32.63
N GLY A 312 15.09 4.22 -31.49
CA GLY A 312 14.77 5.06 -30.31
C GLY A 312 13.69 4.46 -29.41
N ASP A 313 13.59 4.90 -28.15
CA ASP A 313 12.63 4.35 -27.18
C ASP A 313 11.18 4.62 -27.57
N LEU A 314 10.91 5.86 -27.95
CA LEU A 314 9.61 6.30 -28.44
C LEU A 314 9.80 7.05 -29.75
N LYS A 315 9.08 6.63 -30.79
CA LYS A 315 8.92 7.39 -32.03
C LYS A 315 7.49 7.92 -32.09
N ASN A 316 7.34 9.22 -32.27
CA ASN A 316 6.05 9.85 -32.49
C ASN A 316 5.96 10.45 -33.91
N ASP A 317 4.99 10.00 -34.71
CA ASP A 317 4.55 10.63 -35.96
C ASP A 317 3.13 11.22 -35.85
N GLY A 318 2.40 10.86 -34.79
CA GLY A 318 1.03 11.33 -34.51
C GLY A 318 0.97 12.41 -33.43
N PHE A 319 -0.18 12.49 -32.75
CA PHE A 319 -0.45 13.46 -31.68
C PHE A 319 -0.26 12.82 -30.29
N ILE A 320 0.42 13.53 -29.40
CA ILE A 320 0.50 13.19 -27.97
C ILE A 320 -0.44 14.14 -27.23
N ALA A 321 -1.54 13.60 -26.70
CA ALA A 321 -2.59 14.37 -26.06
C ALA A 321 -2.19 14.81 -24.64
N GLU A 322 -1.60 13.90 -23.88
CA GLU A 322 -1.12 14.13 -22.51
C GLU A 322 0.28 13.55 -22.34
N ASN A 323 1.14 14.27 -21.62
CA ASN A 323 2.48 13.82 -21.25
C ASN A 323 2.81 14.34 -19.85
N GLU A 324 2.59 13.50 -18.84
CA GLU A 324 2.81 13.85 -17.44
C GLU A 324 3.81 12.90 -16.80
N LYS A 325 4.96 13.42 -16.38
CA LYS A 325 6.01 12.66 -15.67
C LYS A 325 6.36 11.33 -16.35
N ASN A 326 7.17 11.37 -17.40
CA ASN A 326 7.68 10.15 -18.06
C ASN A 326 9.22 10.18 -18.12
N LEU A 327 9.83 9.00 -17.96
CA LEU A 327 11.26 8.79 -18.22
C LEU A 327 11.37 8.15 -19.60
N VAL A 328 11.90 8.91 -20.56
CA VAL A 328 12.08 8.46 -21.95
C VAL A 328 13.49 8.82 -22.39
N MET A 329 14.39 7.84 -22.46
CA MET A 329 15.81 8.09 -22.71
C MET A 329 16.08 8.64 -24.11
N ASN A 330 15.38 8.13 -25.13
CA ASN A 330 15.55 8.53 -26.51
C ASN A 330 14.20 8.66 -27.24
N CYS A 331 13.72 9.89 -27.38
CA CYS A 331 12.47 10.17 -28.10
C CYS A 331 12.73 10.79 -29.49
N ASN A 332 12.33 10.07 -30.54
CA ASN A 332 12.45 10.52 -31.92
C ASN A 332 11.19 11.30 -32.36
N SER A 333 11.40 12.55 -32.81
CA SER A 333 10.34 13.48 -33.27
C SER A 333 9.27 13.83 -32.23
N CYS A 334 9.61 13.78 -30.94
CA CYS A 334 8.67 14.09 -29.87
C CYS A 334 8.74 15.54 -29.34
N GLY A 335 9.65 16.38 -29.88
CA GLY A 335 9.89 17.73 -29.38
C GLY A 335 10.56 17.73 -27.99
N ILE A 336 11.89 17.57 -27.95
CA ILE A 336 12.72 17.22 -26.78
C ILE A 336 12.79 18.33 -25.70
N THR A 337 11.68 18.67 -25.04
CA THR A 337 11.69 19.58 -23.88
C THR A 337 11.01 19.01 -22.62
N TRP A 338 10.52 17.75 -22.67
CA TRP A 338 9.55 17.22 -21.70
C TRP A 338 9.90 15.83 -21.11
N PHE A 339 11.08 15.25 -21.43
CA PHE A 339 11.47 13.90 -20.99
C PHE A 339 12.79 13.90 -20.23
N SER A 340 12.87 13.08 -19.17
CA SER A 340 14.14 12.76 -18.52
C SER A 340 14.94 11.78 -19.37
N THR A 341 16.21 12.09 -19.65
CA THR A 341 17.14 11.21 -20.38
C THR A 341 18.01 10.37 -19.45
N ALA A 342 17.72 10.40 -18.14
CA ALA A 342 18.45 9.64 -17.15
C ALA A 342 18.25 8.12 -17.37
N ASP A 343 19.31 7.35 -17.12
CA ASP A 343 19.23 5.89 -17.05
C ASP A 343 18.24 5.50 -15.93
N PRO A 344 17.19 4.70 -16.22
CA PRO A 344 16.21 4.29 -15.22
C PRO A 344 16.78 3.37 -14.13
N ALA A 345 17.99 2.81 -14.31
CA ALA A 345 18.61 1.85 -13.40
C ALA A 345 17.67 0.67 -13.08
N LEU A 346 17.19 0.01 -14.14
CA LEU A 346 16.34 -1.17 -14.02
C LEU A 346 17.18 -2.40 -13.65
N LEU A 347 16.68 -3.20 -12.71
CA LEU A 347 17.20 -4.53 -12.42
C LEU A 347 16.68 -5.55 -13.46
N ALA A 348 17.29 -6.73 -13.48
CA ALA A 348 16.91 -7.79 -14.41
C ALA A 348 15.42 -8.20 -14.27
N LEU A 349 14.80 -8.56 -15.40
CA LEU A 349 13.44 -9.09 -15.41
C LEU A 349 13.38 -10.38 -14.61
N GLN A 350 12.52 -10.43 -13.59
CA GLN A 350 12.32 -11.62 -12.78
C GLN A 350 10.94 -11.58 -12.08
N ALA A 351 10.61 -12.65 -11.37
CA ALA A 351 9.45 -12.66 -10.48
C ALA A 351 9.77 -11.85 -9.21
N ASN A 352 9.28 -10.61 -9.13
CA ASN A 352 9.50 -9.73 -7.98
C ASN A 352 8.33 -9.77 -6.97
N GLY A 353 7.62 -10.89 -6.88
CA GLY A 353 6.51 -11.11 -5.92
C GLY A 353 5.09 -10.92 -6.46
N GLY A 354 4.93 -10.49 -7.73
CA GLY A 354 3.62 -10.37 -8.40
C GLY A 354 3.24 -11.59 -9.27
N PHE A 355 2.01 -11.59 -9.80
CA PHE A 355 1.50 -12.61 -10.74
C PHE A 355 2.29 -12.69 -12.05
N THR A 356 2.85 -11.55 -12.48
CA THR A 356 3.59 -11.42 -13.73
C THR A 356 5.00 -10.85 -13.46
N PRO A 357 6.03 -11.22 -14.26
CA PRO A 357 7.39 -10.70 -14.09
C PRO A 357 7.47 -9.19 -14.32
N THR A 358 8.36 -8.52 -13.58
CA THR A 358 8.60 -7.07 -13.65
C THR A 358 10.10 -6.75 -13.65
N HIS A 359 10.45 -5.53 -14.06
CA HIS A 359 11.76 -4.96 -13.78
C HIS A 359 11.68 -4.15 -12.49
N ALA A 360 12.42 -4.55 -11.45
CA ALA A 360 12.54 -3.78 -10.23
C ALA A 360 13.44 -2.55 -10.45
N LEU A 361 13.26 -1.51 -9.64
CA LEU A 361 14.14 -0.34 -9.63
C LEU A 361 15.36 -0.60 -8.71
N ASP A 362 16.55 -0.24 -9.16
CA ASP A 362 17.71 -0.12 -8.29
C ASP A 362 17.48 1.01 -7.25
N ALA A 363 18.09 0.91 -6.07
CA ALA A 363 17.92 1.91 -5.00
C ALA A 363 18.40 3.32 -5.38
N ALA A 364 19.30 3.44 -6.36
CA ALA A 364 19.76 4.72 -6.91
C ALA A 364 18.93 5.20 -8.12
N SER A 365 17.83 4.51 -8.46
CA SER A 365 17.05 4.80 -9.65
C SER A 365 16.45 6.21 -9.60
N PRO A 366 16.59 7.00 -10.68
CA PRO A 366 15.94 8.30 -10.80
C PRO A 366 14.43 8.19 -11.08
N ALA A 367 13.88 6.97 -11.19
CA ALA A 367 12.44 6.76 -11.34
C ALA A 367 11.69 6.80 -9.99
N ILE A 368 12.41 6.69 -8.87
CA ILE A 368 11.85 6.59 -7.52
C ILE A 368 11.23 7.92 -7.10
N ASN A 369 9.97 7.88 -6.68
CA ASN A 369 9.11 8.98 -6.23
C ASN A 369 9.00 10.16 -7.23
N GLN A 370 9.10 9.87 -8.54
CA GLN A 370 9.08 10.91 -9.59
C GLN A 370 7.77 11.03 -10.36
N GLY A 371 6.80 10.15 -10.13
CA GLY A 371 5.51 10.16 -10.80
C GLY A 371 4.54 11.23 -10.28
N ALA A 372 3.43 11.36 -10.99
CA ALA A 372 2.32 12.24 -10.69
C ALA A 372 1.06 11.44 -10.30
N LYS A 373 0.22 12.05 -9.47
CA LYS A 373 -1.12 11.53 -9.15
C LYS A 373 -2.15 12.17 -10.11
N PRO A 374 -3.23 11.45 -10.50
CA PRO A 374 -3.61 10.12 -10.04
C PRO A 374 -2.80 9.00 -10.69
N ALA A 375 -2.51 7.96 -9.92
CA ALA A 375 -1.90 6.71 -10.38
C ALA A 375 -2.71 5.52 -9.81
N PRO A 376 -2.57 4.30 -10.36
CA PRO A 376 -3.11 3.11 -9.72
C PRO A 376 -2.60 3.01 -8.27
N ILE A 377 -3.45 2.54 -7.36
CA ILE A 377 -3.12 2.45 -5.93
C ILE A 377 -1.95 1.49 -5.72
N ASP A 378 -1.93 0.40 -6.46
CA ASP A 378 -0.87 -0.60 -6.42
C ASP A 378 -0.03 -0.57 -7.69
N ASP A 379 1.17 -1.12 -7.62
CA ASP A 379 2.00 -1.44 -8.78
C ASP A 379 1.56 -2.78 -9.43
N GLN A 380 2.30 -3.23 -10.44
CA GLN A 380 1.99 -4.47 -11.18
C GLN A 380 1.91 -5.73 -10.29
N ARG A 381 2.57 -5.73 -9.14
CA ARG A 381 2.61 -6.87 -8.22
C ARG A 381 1.42 -6.88 -7.25
N GLY A 382 0.64 -5.80 -7.21
CA GLY A 382 -0.27 -5.52 -6.11
C GLY A 382 0.45 -4.93 -4.90
N PHE A 383 1.64 -4.33 -5.08
CA PHE A 383 2.31 -3.60 -4.01
C PHE A 383 1.83 -2.16 -3.98
N VAL A 384 1.31 -1.71 -2.84
CA VAL A 384 0.77 -0.34 -2.67
C VAL A 384 1.84 0.70 -2.98
N ARG A 385 1.49 1.67 -3.81
CA ARG A 385 2.37 2.81 -4.11
C ARG A 385 2.48 3.73 -2.90
N VAL A 386 3.71 4.03 -2.50
CA VAL A 386 4.04 4.77 -1.27
C VAL A 386 4.48 6.17 -1.66
N GLY A 387 3.88 7.21 -1.07
CA GLY A 387 4.24 8.60 -1.39
C GLY A 387 3.81 9.04 -2.80
N LEU A 388 4.77 9.56 -3.59
CA LEU A 388 4.56 9.82 -5.01
C LEU A 388 4.85 8.52 -5.77
N PRO A 389 3.99 8.12 -6.72
CA PRO A 389 4.20 6.87 -7.43
C PRO A 389 5.55 6.87 -8.14
N ASP A 390 6.24 5.75 -8.13
CA ASP A 390 7.41 5.58 -8.97
C ASP A 390 7.02 5.58 -10.45
N LEU A 391 7.96 5.99 -11.30
CA LEU A 391 7.79 5.82 -12.74
C LEU A 391 7.89 4.32 -13.06
N GLY A 392 7.02 3.87 -13.96
CA GLY A 392 6.95 2.48 -14.42
C GLY A 392 6.00 1.59 -13.62
N ALA A 393 6.06 0.31 -13.96
CA ALA A 393 5.14 -0.72 -13.46
C ALA A 393 5.50 -1.26 -12.07
N TYR A 394 6.64 -0.82 -11.51
CA TYR A 394 7.16 -1.26 -10.23
C TYR A 394 7.19 -0.09 -9.25
N GLU A 395 6.85 -0.36 -8.00
CA GLU A 395 7.07 0.55 -6.87
C GLU A 395 8.24 0.09 -6.01
N PHE A 396 9.25 0.94 -5.93
CA PHE A 396 10.32 0.86 -4.97
C PHE A 396 9.82 1.26 -3.59
N ALA A 397 9.45 0.25 -2.82
CA ALA A 397 9.58 0.36 -1.39
C ALA A 397 11.06 0.23 -1.03
N ALA A 398 11.68 1.35 -0.67
CA ALA A 398 12.74 1.27 0.32
C ALA A 398 12.16 0.48 1.50
N PRO A 399 12.92 -0.40 2.16
CA PRO A 399 12.51 -0.88 3.47
C PRO A 399 12.07 0.34 4.26
N LEU A 400 10.85 0.33 4.82
CA LEU A 400 10.54 1.26 5.91
C LEU A 400 11.72 1.15 6.87
N ASP A 401 12.33 2.29 7.22
CA ASP A 401 13.55 2.29 8.01
C ASP A 401 13.34 1.39 9.23
N GLY A 402 14.04 0.26 9.24
CA GLY A 402 13.66 -0.97 9.95
C GLY A 402 13.82 -0.91 11.46
N GLY A 403 13.90 0.29 12.03
CA GLY A 403 14.15 0.59 13.43
C GLY A 403 14.60 2.04 13.60
N ARG A 404 15.10 2.36 14.80
CA ARG A 404 15.66 3.68 15.15
C ARG A 404 16.75 4.10 14.16
N GLY A 405 16.64 5.27 13.54
CA GLY A 405 17.71 5.82 12.70
C GLY A 405 18.55 6.88 13.42
N THR A 406 18.83 8.00 12.77
CA THR A 406 19.80 8.99 13.26
C THR A 406 19.17 10.35 13.47
N ALA A 407 19.69 11.13 14.42
CA ALA A 407 19.28 12.50 14.65
C ALA A 407 20.46 13.46 14.36
N PRO A 408 20.23 14.59 13.67
CA PRO A 408 21.24 15.64 13.50
C PRO A 408 21.72 16.23 14.83
N ASN A 409 23.03 16.41 14.95
CA ASN A 409 23.67 17.14 16.03
C ASN A 409 23.79 18.61 15.63
N LEU A 410 23.17 19.50 16.41
CA LEU A 410 23.19 20.94 16.23
C LEU A 410 24.04 21.56 17.34
N ASP A 411 25.11 22.27 16.98
CA ASP A 411 26.12 22.76 17.93
C ASP A 411 25.81 24.14 18.55
N GLY A 412 24.64 24.72 18.25
CA GLY A 412 24.25 26.03 18.76
C GLY A 412 24.97 27.23 18.12
N THR A 413 25.83 27.01 17.12
CA THR A 413 26.69 28.05 16.54
C THR A 413 26.33 28.37 15.10
N ASP A 414 26.39 27.39 14.20
CA ASP A 414 26.19 27.62 12.76
C ASP A 414 25.49 26.47 12.02
N ASP A 415 25.26 25.35 12.68
CA ASP A 415 24.52 24.19 12.18
C ASP A 415 23.01 24.43 12.05
N TYR A 416 22.43 24.13 10.88
CA TYR A 416 20.98 24.07 10.64
C TYR A 416 20.68 23.36 9.31
N ALA A 417 19.40 23.08 9.04
CA ALA A 417 18.92 22.52 7.78
C ALA A 417 17.76 23.36 7.22
N HIS A 418 17.62 23.41 5.89
CA HIS A 418 16.54 24.20 5.28
C HIS A 418 16.13 23.75 3.87
N THR A 419 15.00 24.26 3.40
CA THR A 419 14.59 24.24 1.98
C THR A 419 14.71 25.65 1.37
N PHE A 420 14.82 25.75 0.03
CA PHE A 420 14.82 27.08 -0.63
C PHE A 420 13.43 27.73 -0.71
N VAL A 421 12.39 26.91 -0.64
CA VAL A 421 10.99 27.34 -0.77
C VAL A 421 10.17 26.88 0.45
N PRO A 422 9.15 27.64 0.86
CA PRO A 422 8.29 27.28 1.98
C PRO A 422 7.64 25.91 1.77
N LEU A 423 7.44 25.17 2.86
CA LEU A 423 6.47 24.06 2.86
C LEU A 423 5.07 24.65 2.92
N MET A 424 4.08 24.03 2.29
CA MET A 424 2.68 24.49 2.35
C MET A 424 2.51 26.01 2.05
N ALA A 425 3.06 26.47 0.92
CA ALA A 425 3.16 27.89 0.55
C ALA A 425 1.81 28.64 0.46
N ASP A 426 0.73 27.90 0.25
CA ASP A 426 -0.65 28.35 0.09
C ASP A 426 -1.52 28.05 1.32
N ARG A 427 -0.90 27.74 2.47
CA ARG A 427 -1.59 27.39 3.71
C ARG A 427 -1.32 28.37 4.85
N ASP A 428 -2.37 29.07 5.25
CA ASP A 428 -2.50 29.84 6.48
C ASP A 428 -3.60 29.30 7.41
N ASP A 429 -4.43 28.36 6.93
CA ASP A 429 -5.55 27.81 7.70
C ASP A 429 -5.17 26.56 8.53
N ASN A 430 -5.75 25.39 8.28
CA ASN A 430 -5.50 24.19 9.10
C ASN A 430 -4.13 23.57 8.81
N PHE A 431 -3.35 23.31 9.87
CA PHE A 431 -2.07 22.61 9.80
C PHE A 431 -1.64 22.04 11.16
N THR A 432 -0.64 21.14 11.10
CA THR A 432 0.11 20.66 12.27
C THR A 432 1.59 20.60 11.94
N ILE A 433 2.44 21.03 12.87
CA ILE A 433 3.88 20.73 12.84
C ILE A 433 4.24 20.04 14.15
N GLU A 434 4.90 18.89 14.08
CA GLU A 434 5.36 18.14 15.25
C GLU A 434 6.80 17.66 15.07
N VAL A 435 7.52 17.49 16.18
CA VAL A 435 8.96 17.24 16.21
C VAL A 435 9.40 16.69 17.57
N TRP A 436 10.38 15.80 17.60
CA TRP A 436 11.13 15.44 18.80
C TRP A 436 12.38 16.29 18.94
N VAL A 437 12.67 16.79 20.13
CA VAL A 437 13.88 17.58 20.40
C VAL A 437 14.57 17.12 21.68
N LYS A 438 15.90 17.20 21.70
CA LYS A 438 16.73 17.07 22.92
C LYS A 438 17.59 18.33 23.02
N LEU A 439 17.21 19.25 23.90
CA LEU A 439 17.92 20.51 24.14
C LEU A 439 19.10 20.26 25.08
N THR A 440 20.34 20.61 24.71
CA THR A 440 21.53 20.32 25.55
C THR A 440 22.03 21.54 26.33
N ALA A 441 21.63 22.75 25.92
CA ALA A 441 21.99 23.98 26.62
C ALA A 441 20.84 25.00 26.62
N THR A 442 20.79 25.84 27.65
CA THR A 442 19.83 26.95 27.69
C THR A 442 20.20 27.99 26.62
N PRO A 443 19.29 28.34 25.70
CA PRO A 443 19.56 29.33 24.66
C PRO A 443 19.93 30.70 25.26
N ALA A 444 20.97 31.34 24.72
CA ALA A 444 21.32 32.72 25.10
C ALA A 444 20.24 33.75 24.69
N GLY A 445 19.43 33.39 23.68
CA GLY A 445 18.31 34.16 23.15
C GLY A 445 17.18 33.22 22.74
N ASN A 446 16.58 33.42 21.57
CA ASN A 446 15.70 32.41 20.99
C ASN A 446 16.53 31.36 20.24
N ALA A 447 16.09 30.12 20.29
CA ALA A 447 16.55 29.01 19.47
C ALA A 447 15.40 28.51 18.59
N VAL A 448 15.58 28.50 17.27
CA VAL A 448 14.55 28.00 16.35
C VAL A 448 14.61 26.48 16.27
N VAL A 449 13.50 25.81 16.59
CA VAL A 449 13.33 24.38 16.37
C VAL A 449 12.94 24.14 14.91
N VAL A 450 11.82 24.73 14.51
CA VAL A 450 11.32 24.70 13.13
C VAL A 450 10.64 26.03 12.79
N TYR A 451 10.83 26.53 11.57
CA TYR A 451 10.12 27.73 11.10
C TYR A 451 9.85 27.67 9.61
N ASN A 452 8.59 27.87 9.21
CA ASN A 452 8.16 27.92 7.83
C ASN A 452 7.98 29.37 7.39
N GLY A 453 8.84 29.91 6.52
CA GLY A 453 8.79 31.31 6.08
C GLY A 453 9.81 32.21 6.78
N THR A 454 9.54 33.52 6.79
CA THR A 454 10.48 34.54 7.30
C THR A 454 10.02 35.11 8.64
N LYS A 455 10.67 34.67 9.73
CA LYS A 455 10.39 35.18 11.08
C LYS A 455 10.44 36.70 11.13
N GLY A 456 9.42 37.30 11.76
CA GLY A 456 9.23 38.75 11.86
C GLY A 456 8.43 39.34 10.69
N THR A 457 8.18 38.59 9.61
CA THR A 457 7.44 39.07 8.43
C THR A 457 6.25 38.18 8.09
N ASN A 458 6.45 36.87 7.93
CA ASN A 458 5.41 35.91 7.54
C ASN A 458 5.70 34.52 8.12
N GLY A 459 4.71 33.64 8.03
CA GLY A 459 4.88 32.24 8.38
C GLY A 459 4.78 31.94 9.88
N TYR A 460 5.23 30.75 10.26
CA TYR A 460 4.93 30.18 11.57
C TYR A 460 5.94 29.09 11.97
N GLY A 461 6.12 28.87 13.27
CA GLY A 461 7.06 27.87 13.76
C GLY A 461 7.13 27.72 15.28
N ILE A 462 7.93 26.75 15.70
CA ILE A 462 8.22 26.43 17.11
C ILE A 462 9.61 27.00 17.46
N ILE A 463 9.67 27.74 18.56
CA ILE A 463 10.88 28.38 19.07
C ILE A 463 11.03 28.02 20.55
N ILE A 464 12.26 27.86 21.02
CA ILE A 464 12.59 27.80 22.44
C ILE A 464 13.19 29.14 22.85
N ASN A 465 12.61 29.79 23.86
CA ASN A 465 13.13 31.08 24.34
C ASN A 465 14.33 30.91 25.30
N ASN A 466 14.88 32.01 25.77
CA ASN A 466 16.04 32.03 26.68
C ASN A 466 15.75 31.49 28.09
N ALA A 467 14.48 31.25 28.41
CA ALA A 467 14.02 30.56 29.60
C ALA A 467 13.59 29.13 29.25
N HIS A 468 14.22 28.49 28.25
CA HIS A 468 13.98 27.12 27.78
C HIS A 468 12.50 26.72 27.60
N GLN A 469 11.63 27.69 27.30
CA GLN A 469 10.21 27.46 27.09
C GLN A 469 9.88 27.36 25.60
N ALA A 470 9.11 26.34 25.23
CA ALA A 470 8.57 26.18 23.90
C ALA A 470 7.44 27.20 23.66
N VAL A 471 7.60 28.00 22.62
CA VAL A 471 6.66 29.05 22.23
C VAL A 471 6.25 28.90 20.77
N PHE A 472 4.98 29.22 20.48
CA PHE A 472 4.48 29.27 19.12
C PHE A 472 4.61 30.70 18.58
N HIS A 473 5.40 30.87 17.51
CA HIS A 473 5.57 32.14 16.82
C HIS A 473 4.81 32.15 15.48
N VAL A 474 4.07 33.22 15.21
CA VAL A 474 3.42 33.50 13.91
C VAL A 474 3.77 34.92 13.48
N ASN A 475 4.26 35.08 12.26
CA ASN A 475 4.74 36.34 11.71
C ASN A 475 5.76 37.02 12.66
N ASN A 476 5.37 38.12 13.31
CA ASN A 476 6.17 38.88 14.29
C ASN A 476 5.66 38.76 15.73
N THR A 477 4.85 37.74 16.05
CA THR A 477 4.18 37.63 17.35
C THR A 477 4.35 36.24 17.95
N VAL A 478 4.68 36.21 19.24
CA VAL A 478 4.58 35.01 20.08
C VAL A 478 3.13 34.85 20.53
N LEU A 479 2.46 33.74 20.17
CA LEU A 479 1.08 33.48 20.61
C LEU A 479 1.00 33.02 22.06
N GLY A 480 2.05 32.36 22.55
CA GLY A 480 2.14 31.91 23.93
C GLY A 480 3.17 30.80 24.12
N THR A 481 3.37 30.45 25.40
CA THR A 481 4.20 29.34 25.86
C THR A 481 3.33 28.11 26.09
N PHE A 482 3.81 26.93 25.68
CA PHE A 482 3.10 25.66 25.88
C PHE A 482 3.90 24.60 26.64
N GLY A 483 5.04 24.98 27.23
CA GLY A 483 5.80 24.10 28.13
C GLY A 483 7.25 24.53 28.31
N GLU A 484 7.88 24.02 29.37
CA GLU A 484 9.34 24.07 29.57
C GLU A 484 9.98 22.82 28.95
N VAL A 485 11.07 23.01 28.20
CA VAL A 485 11.83 21.94 27.58
C VAL A 485 13.02 21.61 28.48
N PRO A 486 13.01 20.47 29.18
CA PRO A 486 14.12 20.09 30.06
C PRO A 486 15.40 19.82 29.27
N LEU A 487 16.54 20.17 29.87
CA LEU A 487 17.85 19.89 29.30
C LEU A 487 18.14 18.37 29.30
N ASP A 488 18.80 17.91 28.25
CA ASP A 488 19.27 16.53 28.02
C ASP A 488 18.17 15.46 28.01
N LYS A 489 16.91 15.85 27.79
CA LYS A 489 15.76 14.93 27.70
C LYS A 489 15.02 15.09 26.38
N TRP A 490 14.63 13.97 25.80
CA TRP A 490 13.80 13.97 24.60
C TRP A 490 12.39 14.48 24.93
N THR A 491 11.97 15.49 24.19
CA THR A 491 10.69 16.16 24.38
C THR A 491 9.99 16.26 23.04
N HIS A 492 8.76 15.76 22.94
CA HIS A 492 7.91 15.95 21.78
C HIS A 492 7.24 17.31 21.84
N LEU A 493 7.36 18.09 20.78
CA LEU A 493 6.73 19.38 20.60
C LEU A 493 5.79 19.31 19.41
N ALA A 494 4.59 19.86 19.53
CA ALA A 494 3.72 20.08 18.38
C ALA A 494 2.94 21.39 18.47
N ILE A 495 2.56 21.92 17.33
CA ILE A 495 1.61 23.02 17.18
C ILE A 495 0.52 22.62 16.19
N THR A 496 -0.72 22.94 16.52
CA THR A 496 -1.87 22.71 15.63
C THR A 496 -2.65 24.00 15.48
N ARG A 497 -3.20 24.23 14.29
CA ARG A 497 -4.19 25.28 14.04
C ARG A 497 -5.43 24.65 13.40
N PHE A 498 -6.60 24.91 13.97
CA PHE A 498 -7.90 24.56 13.39
C PHE A 498 -8.79 25.81 13.34
N ASN A 499 -8.97 26.39 12.15
CA ASN A 499 -9.48 27.76 12.03
C ASN A 499 -8.71 28.69 13.00
N THR A 500 -9.40 29.45 13.84
CA THR A 500 -8.77 30.35 14.81
C THR A 500 -8.28 29.68 16.10
N ASP A 501 -8.44 28.36 16.26
CA ASP A 501 -8.01 27.62 17.46
C ASP A 501 -6.55 27.16 17.33
N TYR A 502 -5.67 27.74 18.14
CA TYR A 502 -4.25 27.40 18.19
C TYR A 502 -3.96 26.58 19.45
N LYS A 503 -3.21 25.49 19.30
CA LYS A 503 -2.73 24.69 20.43
C LYS A 503 -1.27 24.36 20.28
N GLY A 504 -0.55 24.40 21.41
CA GLY A 504 0.78 23.85 21.54
C GLY A 504 0.73 22.58 22.39
N PHE A 505 1.59 21.61 22.11
CA PHE A 505 1.67 20.35 22.82
C PHE A 505 3.10 20.12 23.30
N LEU A 506 3.24 19.76 24.58
CA LEU A 506 4.49 19.30 25.18
C LEU A 506 4.28 17.85 25.63
N ASN A 507 4.99 16.89 25.03
CA ASN A 507 4.83 15.46 25.28
C ASN A 507 3.35 15.03 25.26
N GLY A 508 2.58 15.46 24.25
CA GLY A 508 1.15 15.15 24.13
C GLY A 508 0.21 15.87 25.11
N VAL A 509 0.69 16.77 25.97
CA VAL A 509 -0.15 17.63 26.83
C VAL A 509 -0.47 18.94 26.10
N ALA A 510 -1.75 19.19 25.82
CA ALA A 510 -2.21 20.35 25.07
C ALA A 510 -2.30 21.62 25.94
N THR A 511 -1.91 22.76 25.37
CA THR A 511 -2.11 24.11 25.89
C THR A 511 -2.82 24.94 24.81
N ASN A 512 -3.95 25.55 25.14
CA ASN A 512 -4.62 26.48 24.24
C ASN A 512 -3.83 27.78 24.14
N LEU A 513 -3.63 28.26 22.92
CA LEU A 513 -2.90 29.48 22.60
C LEU A 513 -3.88 30.48 21.98
N THR A 514 -3.90 31.72 22.47
CA THR A 514 -4.88 32.74 22.05
C THR A 514 -4.21 33.81 21.21
N SER A 515 -4.73 34.13 20.03
CA SER A 515 -4.28 35.26 19.21
C SER A 515 -5.37 35.77 18.27
N ALA A 516 -5.32 37.05 17.92
CA ALA A 516 -6.12 37.66 16.85
C ALA A 516 -5.37 37.70 15.49
N ASN A 517 -4.13 37.23 15.45
CA ASN A 517 -3.25 37.31 14.28
C ASN A 517 -3.28 36.01 13.48
N GLU A 518 -3.71 36.11 12.22
CA GLU A 518 -3.62 35.04 11.26
C GLU A 518 -2.21 34.92 10.67
N PRO A 519 -1.75 33.70 10.34
CA PRO A 519 -0.48 33.52 9.66
C PRO A 519 -0.53 34.18 8.29
N ILE A 520 0.51 34.93 7.94
CA ILE A 520 0.70 35.37 6.56
C ILE A 520 1.36 34.22 5.82
N PHE A 521 0.91 33.94 4.59
CA PHE A 521 1.50 32.88 3.76
C PHE A 521 3.03 32.94 3.77
N PRO A 522 3.69 31.81 4.07
CA PRO A 522 5.14 31.77 4.14
C PRO A 522 5.72 32.01 2.73
N THR A 523 6.73 32.88 2.63
CA THR A 523 7.32 33.25 1.33
C THR A 523 8.78 32.83 1.16
N SER A 524 9.37 32.24 2.19
CA SER A 524 10.76 31.74 2.19
C SER A 524 10.82 30.32 2.74
N GLY A 525 12.00 29.72 2.69
CA GLY A 525 12.27 28.34 3.08
C GLY A 525 11.65 27.88 4.42
N PHE A 526 11.61 26.56 4.58
CA PHE A 526 11.40 25.93 5.86
C PHE A 526 12.75 25.61 6.49
N TYR A 527 12.88 25.93 7.77
CA TYR A 527 14.12 25.85 8.52
C TYR A 527 13.97 24.90 9.70
N VAL A 528 15.00 24.12 9.97
CA VAL A 528 15.11 23.19 11.10
C VAL A 528 16.43 23.48 11.83
N GLY A 529 16.37 23.69 13.14
CA GLY A 529 17.54 23.90 14.00
C GLY A 529 18.17 25.31 13.97
N GLY A 530 17.74 26.20 13.09
CA GLY A 530 18.23 27.59 13.07
C GLY A 530 17.81 28.40 11.84
N LEU A 531 17.93 29.73 11.91
CA LEU A 531 17.67 30.63 10.77
C LEU A 531 18.98 31.16 10.15
N PRO A 532 19.02 31.54 8.86
CA PRO A 532 20.24 32.02 8.22
C PRO A 532 20.90 33.23 8.91
N ASN A 533 20.12 34.03 9.64
CA ASN A 533 20.54 35.25 10.33
C ASN A 533 20.77 35.09 11.85
N GLY A 534 20.68 33.89 12.42
CA GLY A 534 20.91 33.60 13.85
C GLY A 534 19.83 32.72 14.49
N GLU A 535 19.76 32.73 15.82
CA GLU A 535 18.82 31.91 16.63
C GLU A 535 18.98 30.40 16.43
N ARG A 536 20.15 29.88 16.80
CA ARG A 536 20.55 28.47 16.67
C ARG A 536 20.01 27.62 17.81
N PHE A 537 19.65 26.40 17.48
CA PHE A 537 19.35 25.34 18.44
C PHE A 537 20.64 24.58 18.79
N GLU A 538 20.82 24.25 20.06
CA GLU A 538 21.92 23.41 20.54
C GLU A 538 21.33 22.10 21.09
N GLY A 539 21.64 20.99 20.42
CA GLY A 539 21.15 19.67 20.79
C GLY A 539 20.80 18.80 19.57
N GLN A 540 19.72 18.02 19.68
CA GLN A 540 19.27 17.11 18.61
C GLN A 540 17.79 17.33 18.27
N ILE A 541 17.44 17.11 17.01
CA ILE A 541 16.07 17.17 16.48
C ILE A 541 15.79 15.87 15.73
N ASP A 542 14.60 15.33 15.86
CA ASP A 542 14.20 14.12 15.15
C ASP A 542 12.71 14.17 14.75
N GLU A 543 12.31 13.34 13.79
CA GLU A 543 10.91 13.03 13.51
C GLU A 543 10.04 14.27 13.19
N VAL A 544 10.57 15.16 12.33
CA VAL A 544 9.88 16.41 11.94
C VAL A 544 8.78 16.09 10.94
N ARG A 545 7.53 16.31 11.33
CA ARG A 545 6.34 16.03 10.50
C ARG A 545 5.54 17.30 10.27
N VAL A 546 5.11 17.49 9.03
CA VAL A 546 4.32 18.65 8.60
C VAL A 546 3.03 18.18 7.94
N TRP A 547 1.90 18.54 8.54
CA TRP A 547 0.58 18.14 8.12
C TRP A 547 -0.22 19.31 7.57
N ALA A 548 -0.88 19.10 6.43
CA ALA A 548 -1.88 19.98 5.86
C ALA A 548 -3.27 19.77 6.51
N ASP A 549 -3.33 19.38 7.78
CA ASP A 549 -4.54 19.44 8.58
C ASP A 549 -4.19 19.50 10.07
N TYR A 550 -5.17 19.81 10.92
CA TYR A 550 -5.00 19.80 12.37
C TYR A 550 -5.02 18.36 12.92
N LYS A 551 -4.18 18.07 13.90
CA LYS A 551 -4.19 16.81 14.65
C LYS A 551 -4.89 16.99 15.99
N THR A 552 -5.70 16.01 16.36
CA THR A 552 -6.33 15.99 17.69
C THR A 552 -5.33 15.57 18.76
N GLN A 553 -5.63 15.84 20.04
CA GLN A 553 -4.79 15.41 21.15
C GLN A 553 -4.63 13.88 21.20
N ASP A 554 -5.68 13.13 20.87
CA ASP A 554 -5.64 11.66 20.80
C ASP A 554 -4.81 11.17 19.61
N ASP A 555 -4.95 11.80 18.43
CA ASP A 555 -4.10 11.51 17.28
C ASP A 555 -2.61 11.74 17.61
N MET A 556 -2.28 12.80 18.37
CA MET A 556 -0.90 13.10 18.78
C MET A 556 -0.38 12.05 19.76
N ARG A 557 -1.12 11.77 20.83
CA ARG A 557 -0.69 10.82 21.88
C ARG A 557 -0.51 9.39 21.35
N SER A 558 -1.32 8.98 20.38
CA SER A 558 -1.25 7.65 19.78
C SER A 558 -0.11 7.48 18.77
N LYS A 559 0.41 8.57 18.18
CA LYS A 559 1.37 8.51 17.06
C LYS A 559 2.71 9.18 17.32
N MET A 560 2.88 9.93 18.41
CA MET A 560 4.13 10.63 18.70
C MET A 560 5.32 9.67 18.87
N HIS A 561 5.09 8.45 19.33
CA HIS A 561 6.12 7.41 19.47
C HIS A 561 6.27 6.52 18.23
N LEU A 562 5.62 6.86 17.10
CA LEU A 562 5.61 6.02 15.90
C LEU A 562 6.39 6.66 14.76
N THR A 563 7.42 6.02 14.21
CA THR A 563 7.94 6.30 12.88
C THR A 563 6.86 5.92 11.88
N LEU A 564 6.41 6.92 11.13
CA LEU A 564 5.28 6.82 10.22
C LEU A 564 5.73 6.28 8.85
N SER A 565 4.76 5.82 8.06
CA SER A 565 5.03 5.28 6.72
C SER A 565 5.28 6.36 5.67
N GLY A 566 4.84 7.60 5.92
CA GLY A 566 4.80 8.67 4.92
C GLY A 566 3.50 8.70 4.11
N ASN A 567 2.66 7.68 4.23
CA ASN A 567 1.37 7.59 3.52
C ASN A 567 0.19 8.15 4.32
N GLU A 568 0.43 8.69 5.50
CA GLU A 568 -0.64 9.16 6.36
C GLU A 568 -1.37 10.34 5.73
N ASP A 569 -2.70 10.31 5.77
CA ASP A 569 -3.53 11.39 5.23
C ASP A 569 -3.10 12.75 5.75
N TRP A 570 -3.00 13.69 4.81
CA TRP A 570 -2.60 15.08 5.04
C TRP A 570 -1.18 15.25 5.58
N LEU A 571 -0.37 14.20 5.72
CA LEU A 571 1.06 14.35 5.88
C LEU A 571 1.59 14.91 4.56
N THR A 572 2.32 16.01 4.62
CA THR A 572 2.85 16.66 3.41
C THR A 572 4.34 16.53 3.29
N HIS A 573 5.04 16.56 4.43
CA HIS A 573 6.49 16.45 4.50
C HIS A 573 6.85 15.70 5.78
N TYR A 574 7.87 14.86 5.68
CA TYR A 574 8.32 14.06 6.81
C TYR A 574 9.82 13.82 6.75
N TYR A 575 10.53 14.41 7.69
CA TYR A 575 11.97 14.27 7.84
C TYR A 575 12.25 13.38 9.05
N GLN A 576 12.50 12.09 8.76
CA GLN A 576 12.86 11.09 9.76
C GLN A 576 14.33 11.17 10.18
N PHE A 577 15.20 11.78 9.37
CA PHE A 577 16.66 11.80 9.56
C PHE A 577 17.34 10.42 9.62
N ASN A 578 16.60 9.36 9.30
CA ASN A 578 17.10 7.99 9.30
C ASN A 578 17.89 7.64 8.02
N ASP A 579 17.77 8.44 6.95
CA ASP A 579 18.51 8.25 5.71
C ASP A 579 20.02 8.47 5.87
N ALA A 580 20.83 7.85 5.02
CA ALA A 580 22.30 7.93 5.04
C ALA A 580 22.89 9.35 4.86
N GLY A 581 22.04 10.36 4.64
CA GLY A 581 22.41 11.77 4.61
C GLY A 581 21.57 12.68 5.51
N GLY A 582 20.68 12.15 6.36
CA GLY A 582 19.85 12.91 7.30
C GLY A 582 19.10 14.08 6.69
N SER A 583 18.61 13.94 5.45
CA SER A 583 18.03 15.07 4.70
C SER A 583 16.74 14.74 3.97
N LYS A 584 16.38 13.46 3.89
CA LYS A 584 15.31 13.00 3.01
C LYS A 584 13.93 13.43 3.52
N ASP A 585 13.12 13.93 2.60
CA ASP A 585 11.68 14.07 2.79
C ASP A 585 10.98 12.81 2.28
N TYR A 586 10.37 12.05 3.18
CA TYR A 586 9.71 10.79 2.87
C TYR A 586 8.34 10.96 2.21
N VAL A 587 7.82 12.19 2.08
CA VAL A 587 6.47 12.44 1.55
C VAL A 587 6.46 13.46 0.41
N GLY A 588 6.94 14.67 0.67
CA GLY A 588 6.78 15.80 -0.25
C GLY A 588 7.84 15.87 -1.34
N GLY A 589 8.85 14.98 -1.29
CA GLY A 589 9.99 14.96 -2.20
C GLY A 589 10.92 16.18 -2.08
N ARG A 590 10.78 16.99 -1.02
CA ARG A 590 11.57 18.21 -0.80
C ARG A 590 12.63 17.99 0.26
N ASN A 591 13.73 17.33 -0.12
CA ASN A 591 14.84 17.07 0.80
C ASN A 591 15.44 18.38 1.38
N LEU A 592 15.88 18.29 2.63
CA LEU A 592 16.59 19.37 3.32
C LEU A 592 17.99 19.57 2.75
N ILE A 593 18.45 20.81 2.86
CA ILE A 593 19.83 21.20 2.60
C ILE A 593 20.50 21.40 3.96
N LEU A 594 21.44 20.53 4.26
CA LEU A 594 22.23 20.59 5.49
C LEU A 594 23.32 21.66 5.35
N VAL A 595 23.50 22.47 6.39
CA VAL A 595 24.47 23.57 6.41
C VAL A 595 25.59 23.25 7.38
N ASN A 596 26.81 23.65 7.02
CA ASN A 596 28.04 23.58 7.83
C ASN A 596 28.57 22.18 8.21
N GLY A 597 28.20 21.13 7.47
CA GLY A 597 28.73 19.78 7.73
C GLY A 597 28.09 19.10 8.93
N LEU A 598 26.86 19.52 9.27
CA LEU A 598 25.94 18.86 10.20
C LEU A 598 26.07 17.33 10.14
N THR A 599 26.42 16.75 11.28
CA THR A 599 26.58 15.29 11.44
C THR A 599 25.35 14.70 12.10
N THR A 600 25.09 13.42 11.86
CA THR A 600 24.03 12.68 12.57
C THR A 600 24.64 11.65 13.53
N THR A 601 23.93 11.35 14.61
CA THR A 601 24.24 10.24 15.54
C THR A 601 23.01 9.38 15.73
N VAL A 602 23.16 8.16 16.26
CA VAL A 602 22.01 7.27 16.54
C VAL A 602 21.01 8.02 17.41
N SER A 603 19.76 8.08 16.94
CA SER A 603 18.70 8.73 17.70
C SER A 603 18.34 7.90 18.92
N GLU A 604 18.31 8.58 20.07
CA GLU A 604 17.82 8.01 21.32
C GLU A 604 16.36 8.41 21.59
N ALA A 605 15.69 9.07 20.63
CA ALA A 605 14.30 9.45 20.76
C ALA A 605 13.45 8.20 20.97
N PRO A 606 12.41 8.25 21.82
CA PRO A 606 11.54 7.12 22.07
C PRO A 606 10.54 6.94 20.91
N VAL A 607 11.02 6.71 19.69
CA VAL A 607 10.23 6.60 18.45
C VAL A 607 10.57 5.30 17.73
N GLU A 608 9.53 4.60 17.22
CA GLU A 608 9.62 3.21 16.74
C GLU A 608 8.63 2.95 15.59
N LEU A 609 8.83 1.93 14.76
CA LEU A 609 7.95 1.63 13.61
C LEU A 609 6.46 1.49 13.96
N ALA A 610 5.59 2.19 13.20
CA ALA A 610 4.13 2.22 13.41
C ALA A 610 3.45 0.84 13.35
N THR A 611 4.00 -0.12 12.60
CA THR A 611 3.45 -1.49 12.46
C THR A 611 3.71 -2.38 13.68
N LYS A 612 4.48 -1.90 14.66
CA LYS A 612 4.90 -2.66 15.85
C LYS A 612 4.27 -2.14 17.14
N VAL A 613 3.24 -1.30 17.06
CA VAL A 613 2.60 -0.69 18.23
C VAL A 613 1.12 -1.00 18.33
N ASP A 614 0.78 -1.82 19.32
CA ASP A 614 -0.59 -2.07 19.72
C ASP A 614 -1.03 -1.03 20.76
N VAL A 615 -2.17 -0.40 20.48
CA VAL A 615 -3.20 0.08 21.44
C VAL A 615 -3.43 1.61 21.59
N LEU A 616 -4.74 1.86 21.69
CA LEU A 616 -5.53 3.07 21.78
C LEU A 616 -5.59 3.69 23.19
N PRO A 617 -6.00 4.97 23.30
CA PRO A 617 -6.23 5.61 24.59
C PRO A 617 -7.42 5.00 25.36
N HIS A 618 -7.18 4.60 26.62
CA HIS A 618 -8.26 4.28 27.56
C HIS A 618 -8.47 5.44 28.54
N LEU A 619 -9.72 5.93 28.62
CA LEU A 619 -10.12 7.00 29.53
C LEU A 619 -10.48 6.40 30.90
N VAL A 620 -9.66 6.62 31.93
CA VAL A 620 -10.05 6.32 33.32
C VAL A 620 -10.47 7.62 33.99
N ASN A 621 -11.76 7.95 33.93
CA ASN A 621 -12.35 8.90 34.86
C ASN A 621 -13.00 8.09 35.99
N THR A 622 -12.34 8.07 37.16
CA THR A 622 -12.68 7.34 38.40
C THR A 622 -12.80 5.81 38.23
N PRO A 623 -11.90 5.00 38.81
CA PRO A 623 -11.99 3.54 38.70
C PRO A 623 -13.24 3.06 39.43
N ASN A 624 -14.21 2.61 38.65
CA ASN A 624 -15.31 1.78 39.16
C ASN A 624 -14.92 0.30 39.17
N SER A 625 -13.68 -0.03 38.80
CA SER A 625 -13.09 -1.38 38.73
C SER A 625 -11.73 -1.42 39.43
N THR A 626 -11.42 -2.53 40.10
CA THR A 626 -10.11 -2.79 40.70
C THR A 626 -9.05 -3.19 39.68
N THR A 627 -9.44 -3.46 38.43
CA THR A 627 -8.60 -4.03 37.37
C THR A 627 -8.94 -3.39 36.03
N GLU A 628 -7.93 -3.10 35.22
CA GLU A 628 -8.06 -2.55 33.86
C GLU A 628 -7.26 -3.41 32.88
N THR A 629 -7.75 -3.62 31.66
CA THR A 629 -7.03 -4.38 30.63
C THR A 629 -6.85 -3.53 29.39
N VAL A 630 -5.61 -3.40 28.94
CA VAL A 630 -5.20 -2.62 27.77
C VAL A 630 -4.32 -3.50 26.90
N GLY A 631 -4.90 -4.08 25.84
CA GLY A 631 -4.21 -5.05 25.00
C GLY A 631 -3.77 -6.29 25.79
N ASN A 632 -2.48 -6.61 25.70
CA ASN A 632 -1.85 -7.71 26.44
C ASN A 632 -1.43 -7.35 27.89
N LEU A 633 -1.77 -6.15 28.37
CA LEU A 633 -1.44 -5.68 29.71
C LEU A 633 -2.70 -5.55 30.57
N GLU A 634 -2.69 -6.21 31.72
CA GLU A 634 -3.68 -6.03 32.79
C GLU A 634 -3.04 -5.26 33.95
N ILE A 635 -3.69 -4.16 34.37
CA ILE A 635 -3.25 -3.27 35.46
C ILE A 635 -4.21 -3.42 36.62
N ASN A 636 -3.70 -3.90 37.76
CA ASN A 636 -4.45 -3.99 39.01
C ASN A 636 -4.16 -2.76 39.86
N TRP A 637 -5.21 -1.98 40.14
CA TRP A 637 -5.09 -0.68 40.78
C TRP A 637 -4.97 -0.76 42.30
N GLY A 638 -4.14 0.13 42.86
CA GLY A 638 -4.15 0.45 44.28
C GLY A 638 -5.29 1.40 44.66
N THR A 639 -5.24 1.92 45.89
CA THR A 639 -6.29 2.81 46.45
C THR A 639 -6.37 4.20 45.81
N VAL A 640 -5.26 4.69 45.26
CA VAL A 640 -5.17 5.96 44.54
C VAL A 640 -4.76 5.63 43.11
N THR A 641 -5.50 6.16 42.13
CA THR A 641 -5.31 5.88 40.70
C THR A 641 -5.03 7.15 39.91
N PRO A 642 -4.52 7.05 38.67
CA PRO A 642 -4.41 8.16 37.74
C PRO A 642 -5.74 8.90 37.54
N ASN A 643 -5.68 10.21 37.36
CA ASN A 643 -6.84 11.10 37.19
C ASN A 643 -6.95 11.69 35.77
N GLY A 644 -6.24 11.12 34.80
CA GLY A 644 -6.30 11.52 33.39
C GLY A 644 -6.17 10.32 32.47
N GLN A 645 -6.01 10.61 31.18
CA GLN A 645 -5.89 9.59 30.13
C GLN A 645 -4.60 8.78 30.32
N ILE A 646 -4.71 7.46 30.18
CA ILE A 646 -3.55 6.56 30.14
C ILE A 646 -3.42 6.05 28.71
N VAL A 647 -2.20 6.09 28.19
CA VAL A 647 -1.86 5.54 26.88
C VAL A 647 -0.80 4.48 27.08
N VAL A 648 -1.08 3.27 26.59
CA VAL A 648 -0.14 2.14 26.58
C VAL A 648 0.23 1.88 25.13
N SER A 649 1.53 1.83 24.87
CA SER A 649 2.08 1.44 23.57
C SER A 649 2.98 0.24 23.78
N TYR A 650 2.65 -0.91 23.21
CA TYR A 650 3.54 -2.06 23.20
C TYR A 650 4.42 -2.02 21.97
N VAL A 651 5.73 -1.86 22.14
CA VAL A 651 6.72 -1.79 21.06
C VAL A 651 7.40 -3.14 20.91
N GLN A 652 7.26 -3.78 19.75
CA GLN A 652 7.90 -5.06 19.44
C GLN A 652 9.36 -4.91 18.95
N GLU A 653 10.20 -4.26 19.75
CA GLU A 653 11.64 -4.09 19.52
C GLU A 653 12.44 -4.12 20.83
N GLN A 654 13.77 -4.25 20.78
CA GLN A 654 14.61 -4.07 21.96
C GLN A 654 14.72 -2.59 22.30
N PRO A 655 14.50 -2.18 23.56
CA PRO A 655 14.68 -0.79 23.94
C PRO A 655 16.18 -0.42 23.92
N ILE A 656 16.51 0.84 23.63
CA ILE A 656 17.91 1.31 23.63
C ILE A 656 18.55 1.09 25.01
N ASN A 657 19.80 0.63 25.04
CA ASN A 657 20.52 0.27 26.27
C ASN A 657 19.73 -0.70 27.18
N SER A 658 19.01 -1.67 26.59
CA SER A 658 18.28 -2.68 27.36
C SER A 658 19.25 -3.47 28.27
N PRO A 659 18.88 -3.77 29.54
CA PRO A 659 19.73 -4.52 30.47
C PRO A 659 19.93 -5.99 30.05
N GLY A 660 19.09 -6.47 29.15
CA GLY A 660 19.10 -7.81 28.58
C GLY A 660 18.13 -7.90 27.42
N PHE A 661 17.93 -9.09 26.87
CA PHE A 661 16.99 -9.28 25.78
C PHE A 661 15.54 -9.23 26.28
N ALA A 662 14.75 -8.36 25.68
CA ALA A 662 13.32 -8.24 25.91
C ALA A 662 12.61 -9.56 25.62
N PHE A 663 11.95 -10.09 26.65
CA PHE A 663 11.12 -11.28 26.60
C PHE A 663 9.84 -10.99 25.82
N GLY A 664 9.46 -11.90 24.91
CA GLY A 664 8.35 -11.66 23.99
C GLY A 664 8.66 -10.63 22.89
N SER A 665 9.94 -10.29 22.68
CA SER A 665 10.43 -9.43 21.59
C SER A 665 10.00 -7.95 21.66
N GLY A 666 9.66 -7.42 22.84
CA GLY A 666 9.22 -6.03 22.96
C GLY A 666 9.21 -5.42 24.36
N TYR A 667 8.83 -4.14 24.45
CA TYR A 667 8.69 -3.37 25.69
C TYR A 667 7.44 -2.48 25.65
N TRP A 668 6.93 -2.05 26.80
CA TRP A 668 5.75 -1.19 26.92
C TRP A 668 6.17 0.24 27.25
N ILE A 669 5.56 1.23 26.61
CA ILE A 669 5.61 2.64 26.99
C ILE A 669 4.25 2.97 27.57
N ILE A 670 4.20 3.36 28.84
CA ILE A 670 2.95 3.75 29.49
C ILE A 670 3.07 5.21 29.90
N ASN A 671 2.11 6.02 29.45
CA ASN A 671 2.06 7.45 29.73
C ASN A 671 0.81 7.80 30.54
N ASN A 672 0.98 8.58 31.61
CA ASN A 672 -0.09 9.16 32.41
C ASN A 672 -0.24 10.64 32.09
N PHE A 673 -1.35 11.02 31.45
CA PHE A 673 -1.66 12.40 31.12
C PHE A 673 -2.54 13.09 32.17
N GLY A 674 -2.72 12.49 33.34
CA GLY A 674 -3.33 13.10 34.51
C GLY A 674 -2.42 14.11 35.21
N THR A 675 -3.01 14.92 36.09
CA THR A 675 -2.25 15.85 36.94
C THR A 675 -1.54 15.16 38.09
N ASN A 676 -1.95 13.94 38.48
CA ASN A 676 -1.24 13.14 39.47
C ASN A 676 -0.22 12.20 38.81
N GLN A 677 1.06 12.55 38.90
CA GLN A 677 2.15 11.77 38.29
C GLN A 677 2.54 10.52 39.10
N THR A 678 2.08 10.41 40.35
CA THR A 678 2.26 9.23 41.21
C THR A 678 0.93 8.72 41.74
N PHE A 679 0.83 7.41 41.99
CA PHE A 679 -0.36 6.71 42.45
C PHE A 679 -0.01 5.58 43.44
N SER A 680 -1.01 4.95 44.05
CA SER A 680 -0.79 3.80 44.95
C SER A 680 -0.17 2.63 44.18
N PRO A 681 0.65 1.77 44.82
CA PRO A 681 1.32 0.66 44.14
C PRO A 681 0.36 -0.19 43.30
N ILE A 682 0.77 -0.51 42.08
CA ILE A 682 -0.01 -1.30 41.10
C ILE A 682 0.63 -2.66 40.84
N SER A 683 -0.18 -3.64 40.48
CA SER A 683 0.34 -4.89 39.89
C SER A 683 0.18 -4.86 38.37
N LEU A 684 1.21 -5.31 37.67
CA LEU A 684 1.22 -5.40 36.20
C LEU A 684 1.23 -6.87 35.79
N LYS A 685 0.24 -7.27 35.00
CA LYS A 685 0.12 -8.64 34.47
C LYS A 685 0.20 -8.60 32.95
N PHE A 686 1.24 -9.20 32.42
CA PHE A 686 1.54 -9.28 31.00
C PHE A 686 1.07 -10.64 30.48
N ARG A 687 0.13 -10.64 29.55
CA ARG A 687 -0.44 -11.84 28.93
C ARG A 687 0.33 -12.19 27.67
N PHE A 688 0.53 -13.48 27.45
CA PHE A 688 1.24 -14.01 26.30
C PHE A 688 0.33 -14.99 25.53
N PRO A 689 0.48 -15.08 24.20
CA PRO A 689 -0.18 -16.12 23.42
C PRO A 689 0.19 -17.52 23.90
N ASP A 690 -0.69 -18.50 23.65
CA ASP A 690 -0.49 -19.90 24.05
C ASP A 690 0.76 -20.54 23.44
N GLU A 691 1.28 -19.97 22.38
CA GLU A 691 2.47 -20.43 21.69
C GLU A 691 3.77 -19.98 22.38
N VAL A 692 3.71 -19.05 23.33
CA VAL A 692 4.89 -18.66 24.12
C VAL A 692 5.05 -19.62 25.30
N GLU A 693 6.15 -20.38 25.35
CA GLU A 693 6.46 -21.21 26.51
C GLU A 693 7.07 -20.36 27.63
N LEU A 694 6.40 -20.34 28.79
CA LEU A 694 6.87 -19.65 29.98
C LEU A 694 7.56 -20.64 30.92
N ASP A 695 8.80 -20.32 31.30
CA ASP A 695 9.47 -21.00 32.41
C ASP A 695 8.68 -20.80 33.70
N THR A 696 8.50 -21.87 34.48
CA THR A 696 7.79 -21.80 35.77
C THR A 696 8.66 -21.25 36.90
N ASP A 697 9.97 -21.14 36.70
CA ASP A 697 10.89 -20.46 37.60
C ASP A 697 10.73 -18.94 37.50
N VAL A 698 9.94 -18.38 38.42
CA VAL A 698 9.65 -16.95 38.51
C VAL A 698 10.88 -16.07 38.71
N SER A 699 12.02 -16.63 39.16
CA SER A 699 13.25 -15.87 39.40
C SER A 699 13.94 -15.42 38.12
N LYS A 700 13.62 -16.04 36.98
CA LYS A 700 14.20 -15.74 35.66
C LYS A 700 13.63 -14.47 35.02
N TYR A 701 12.50 -13.98 35.51
CA TYR A 701 11.84 -12.81 34.93
C TYR A 701 12.13 -11.57 35.77
N ILE A 702 12.74 -10.58 35.12
CA ILE A 702 13.02 -9.28 35.71
C ILE A 702 12.27 -8.23 34.90
N LEU A 703 11.42 -7.45 35.57
CA LEU A 703 10.82 -6.26 34.98
C LEU A 703 11.76 -5.09 35.21
N HIS A 704 12.14 -4.42 34.13
CA HIS A 704 12.95 -3.22 34.16
C HIS A 704 12.07 -2.03 33.85
N LYS A 705 12.30 -0.90 34.53
CA LYS A 705 11.61 0.35 34.22
C LYS A 705 12.54 1.56 34.14
N ARG A 706 12.19 2.55 33.31
CA ARG A 706 12.86 3.87 33.24
C ARG A 706 11.93 4.95 32.67
N PRO A 707 12.16 6.25 32.91
CA PRO A 707 11.33 7.33 32.37
C PRO A 707 11.13 7.26 30.84
N SER A 708 9.93 7.57 30.35
CA SER A 708 9.56 7.45 28.93
C SER A 708 10.32 8.38 27.98
N THR A 709 10.90 9.46 28.50
CA THR A 709 11.54 10.55 27.75
C THR A 709 13.06 10.55 27.85
N GLU A 710 13.67 9.53 28.48
CA GLU A 710 15.09 9.55 28.86
C GLU A 710 15.75 8.18 28.65
N THR A 711 17.04 8.20 28.30
CA THR A 711 17.93 7.02 28.27
C THR A 711 18.57 6.75 29.63
N ALA A 712 17.79 6.93 30.71
CA ALA A 712 18.27 6.68 32.06
C ALA A 712 18.57 5.19 32.31
N GLU A 713 19.40 4.93 33.32
CA GLU A 713 19.67 3.60 33.84
C GLU A 713 18.36 2.88 34.22
N TRP A 714 18.27 1.61 33.86
CA TRP A 714 17.10 0.79 34.14
C TRP A 714 17.02 0.41 35.61
N GLN A 715 15.85 0.59 36.21
CA GLN A 715 15.56 0.10 37.54
C GLN A 715 14.99 -1.32 37.49
N GLU A 716 15.63 -2.25 38.20
CA GLU A 716 15.17 -3.65 38.31
C GLU A 716 14.01 -3.82 39.31
N ILE A 717 13.05 -4.66 38.92
CA ILE A 717 11.91 -5.11 39.73
C ILE A 717 11.84 -6.63 39.57
N LYS A 718 12.28 -7.34 40.62
CA LYS A 718 12.43 -8.81 40.62
C LYS A 718 11.68 -9.48 41.76
N HIS A 719 11.45 -10.78 41.61
CA HIS A 719 10.84 -11.60 42.67
C HIS A 719 11.63 -11.47 43.98
N GLY A 720 10.93 -11.20 45.09
CA GLY A 720 11.55 -11.01 46.41
C GLY A 720 12.06 -9.60 46.70
N ALA A 721 11.96 -8.65 45.76
CA ALA A 721 12.12 -7.23 46.06
C ALA A 721 11.02 -6.74 47.04
N GLU A 722 11.27 -5.63 47.74
CA GLU A 722 10.36 -5.13 48.77
C GLU A 722 8.94 -4.88 48.21
N GLY A 723 7.99 -5.67 48.71
CA GLY A 723 6.59 -5.60 48.30
C GLY A 723 6.27 -6.17 46.91
N ILE A 724 7.18 -6.92 46.27
CA ILE A 724 6.99 -7.55 44.95
C ILE A 724 6.91 -9.07 45.03
N THR A 725 5.89 -9.66 44.41
CA THR A 725 5.79 -11.10 44.14
C THR A 725 5.56 -11.33 42.65
N VAL A 726 6.47 -12.04 41.99
CA VAL A 726 6.27 -12.48 40.60
C VAL A 726 5.48 -13.78 40.57
N ARG A 727 4.47 -13.86 39.69
CA ARG A 727 3.68 -15.08 39.41
C ARG A 727 3.71 -15.38 37.92
N VAL A 728 3.77 -16.65 37.56
CA VAL A 728 3.77 -17.11 36.17
C VAL A 728 2.71 -18.20 36.02
N SER A 729 1.90 -18.11 34.98
CA SER A 729 1.02 -19.19 34.52
C SER A 729 1.47 -19.60 33.13
N ASN A 730 1.76 -20.89 32.94
CA ASN A 730 2.03 -21.48 31.62
C ASN A 730 0.84 -22.33 31.14
N THR A 731 -0.38 -21.99 31.61
CA THR A 731 -1.61 -22.72 31.27
C THR A 731 -2.14 -22.23 29.92
N PRO A 732 -2.44 -23.11 28.95
CA PRO A 732 -3.12 -22.71 27.71
C PRO A 732 -4.43 -21.95 27.99
N GLY A 733 -4.67 -20.86 27.27
CA GLY A 733 -5.74 -19.88 27.47
C GLY A 733 -5.50 -18.86 28.58
N ASP A 734 -4.45 -19.00 29.40
CA ASP A 734 -4.15 -18.10 30.52
C ASP A 734 -2.63 -18.00 30.78
N LYS A 735 -1.82 -17.85 29.73
CA LYS A 735 -0.38 -17.64 29.87
C LYS A 735 -0.06 -16.20 30.26
N TYR A 736 0.63 -15.99 31.39
CA TYR A 736 0.99 -14.65 31.85
C TYR A 736 2.21 -14.61 32.78
N ILE A 737 2.81 -13.43 32.87
CA ILE A 737 3.77 -13.03 33.91
C ILE A 737 3.16 -11.84 34.68
N GLU A 738 2.96 -11.97 35.99
CA GLU A 738 2.42 -10.92 36.86
C GLU A 738 3.49 -10.46 37.86
N PHE A 739 3.76 -9.15 37.86
CA PHE A 739 4.55 -8.47 38.88
C PHE A 739 3.58 -7.86 39.91
N ALA A 740 3.26 -8.62 40.95
CA ALA A 740 2.30 -8.23 41.97
C ALA A 740 2.93 -7.33 43.04
N ALA A 741 2.45 -6.08 43.14
CA ALA A 741 2.87 -5.12 44.15
C ALA A 741 1.88 -5.04 45.31
N ASN A 742 2.39 -4.99 46.53
CA ASN A 742 1.60 -4.71 47.73
C ASN A 742 1.74 -3.23 48.16
N ALA A 743 1.05 -2.85 49.24
CA ALA A 743 1.04 -1.48 49.74
C ALA A 743 2.40 -0.94 50.24
N SER A 744 3.41 -1.79 50.47
CA SER A 744 4.77 -1.34 50.87
C SER A 744 5.70 -1.12 49.69
N ASN A 745 5.31 -1.50 48.46
CA ASN A 745 6.14 -1.30 47.29
C ASN A 745 6.23 0.20 46.94
N THR A 746 7.41 0.64 46.51
CA THR A 746 7.67 2.03 46.10
C THR A 746 8.12 2.15 44.65
N GLN A 747 8.24 1.02 43.93
CA GLN A 747 8.79 0.97 42.57
C GLN A 747 7.70 1.08 41.50
N LEU A 748 6.52 0.49 41.70
CA LEU A 748 5.39 0.50 40.77
C LEU A 748 4.33 1.54 41.17
N ILE A 749 4.75 2.80 41.31
CA ILE A 749 3.89 3.95 41.70
C ILE A 749 3.78 5.02 40.61
N SER A 750 4.37 4.78 39.44
CA SER A 750 4.37 5.67 38.29
C SER A 750 4.50 4.86 37.00
N PHE A 751 3.99 5.42 35.91
CA PHE A 751 4.16 4.86 34.57
C PHE A 751 5.43 5.36 33.89
N SER A 752 5.97 4.54 32.98
CA SER A 752 7.29 4.71 32.38
C SER A 752 7.44 3.75 31.18
N GLN A 753 8.66 3.59 30.64
CA GLN A 753 8.97 2.42 29.81
C GLN A 753 9.14 1.20 30.71
N PHE A 754 8.72 0.04 30.23
CA PHE A 754 8.79 -1.25 30.93
C PHE A 754 9.27 -2.33 29.96
N VAL A 755 10.28 -3.10 30.33
CA VAL A 755 10.73 -4.28 29.57
C VAL A 755 10.90 -5.47 30.50
N ILE A 756 10.44 -6.65 30.06
CA ILE A 756 10.71 -7.90 30.78
C ILE A 756 11.95 -8.51 30.14
N THR A 757 12.89 -8.99 30.94
CA THR A 757 14.05 -9.75 30.45
C THR A 757 14.09 -11.15 31.05
N ASN A 758 14.81 -12.04 30.39
CA ASN A 758 15.05 -13.44 30.74
C ASN A 758 16.57 -13.69 30.69
N ASP A 759 17.13 -14.34 31.72
CA ASP A 759 18.59 -14.64 31.84
C ASP A 759 19.14 -15.68 30.82
N GLY A 760 18.35 -16.09 29.83
CA GLY A 760 18.70 -17.01 28.75
C GLY A 760 19.17 -16.29 27.48
N THR A 761 20.20 -16.85 26.84
CA THR A 761 20.67 -16.42 25.51
C THR A 761 19.51 -16.40 24.50
N PRO A 762 19.40 -15.37 23.63
CA PRO A 762 18.43 -15.42 22.53
C PRO A 762 18.80 -16.58 21.61
N LEU A 763 17.83 -17.41 21.31
CA LEU A 763 17.93 -18.45 20.30
C LEU A 763 17.12 -18.03 19.07
N GLY A 764 17.72 -18.21 17.89
CA GLY A 764 17.01 -18.46 16.64
C GLY A 764 16.44 -17.23 15.91
N ILE A 765 17.14 -16.79 14.87
CA ILE A 765 16.70 -15.89 13.79
C ILE A 765 16.54 -14.40 14.13
N ARG A 766 16.92 -13.54 13.17
CA ARG A 766 16.62 -12.10 13.17
C ARG A 766 15.63 -11.80 12.04
N LEU A 767 14.34 -11.77 12.35
CA LEU A 767 13.29 -11.26 11.46
C LEU A 767 13.47 -9.74 11.33
N LEU A 768 13.67 -9.25 10.10
CA LEU A 768 13.81 -7.83 9.83
C LEU A 768 12.45 -7.16 9.62
N ARG A 769 11.53 -7.86 8.94
CA ARG A 769 10.28 -7.30 8.47
C ARG A 769 9.22 -8.39 8.39
N PHE A 770 7.97 -8.04 8.70
CA PHE A 770 6.79 -8.82 8.35
C PHE A 770 5.64 -7.86 8.06
N GLU A 771 4.98 -8.06 6.92
CA GLU A 771 3.89 -7.24 6.43
C GLU A 771 2.79 -8.11 5.85
N ALA A 772 1.58 -7.56 5.86
CA ALA A 772 0.40 -8.16 5.29
C ALA A 772 -0.37 -7.09 4.51
N HIS A 773 -0.63 -7.35 3.23
CA HIS A 773 -1.30 -6.41 2.33
C HIS A 773 -2.46 -7.10 1.65
N ARG A 774 -3.63 -6.47 1.65
CA ARG A 774 -4.76 -6.93 0.85
C ARG A 774 -4.45 -6.69 -0.62
N GLN A 775 -4.47 -7.74 -1.43
CA GLN A 775 -4.25 -7.65 -2.88
C GLN A 775 -5.56 -7.37 -3.63
N ASP A 776 -6.68 -7.92 -3.15
CA ASP A 776 -8.03 -7.66 -3.66
C ASP A 776 -9.12 -8.06 -2.63
N GLU A 777 -10.39 -8.15 -3.04
CA GLU A 777 -11.51 -8.50 -2.15
C GLU A 777 -11.37 -9.87 -1.47
N GLN A 778 -10.58 -10.80 -2.04
CA GLN A 778 -10.40 -12.17 -1.57
C GLN A 778 -8.96 -12.53 -1.21
N HIS A 779 -7.95 -11.75 -1.61
CA HIS A 779 -6.55 -12.12 -1.43
C HIS A 779 -5.81 -11.21 -0.44
N VAL A 780 -5.02 -11.82 0.44
CA VAL A 780 -4.07 -11.11 1.33
C VAL A 780 -2.68 -11.71 1.13
N ALA A 781 -1.71 -10.89 0.76
CA ALA A 781 -0.31 -11.30 0.64
C ALA A 781 0.48 -10.91 1.89
N LEU A 782 1.21 -11.89 2.41
CA LEU A 782 2.16 -11.71 3.49
C LEU A 782 3.58 -11.66 2.92
N TYR A 783 4.41 -10.77 3.45
CA TYR A 783 5.81 -10.64 3.07
C TYR A 783 6.68 -10.57 4.31
N TRP A 784 7.81 -11.28 4.32
CA TRP A 784 8.79 -11.13 5.41
C TRP A 784 10.23 -11.34 4.97
N GLU A 785 11.13 -10.82 5.80
CA GLU A 785 12.56 -10.83 5.57
C GLU A 785 13.31 -11.30 6.81
N THR A 786 14.33 -12.14 6.63
CA THR A 786 15.21 -12.59 7.71
C THR A 786 16.66 -12.19 7.41
N ALA A 787 17.31 -11.51 8.35
CA ALA A 787 18.73 -11.11 8.22
C ALA A 787 19.67 -12.32 8.36
N THR A 788 19.34 -13.20 9.30
CA THR A 788 20.08 -14.43 9.59
C THR A 788 19.10 -15.47 10.09
N GLU A 789 19.28 -16.72 9.68
CA GLU A 789 18.54 -17.87 10.15
C GLU A 789 19.49 -18.87 10.82
N ALA A 790 19.12 -19.36 11.99
CA ALA A 790 19.89 -20.39 12.68
C ALA A 790 18.92 -21.45 13.17
N ASN A 791 19.11 -22.69 12.72
CA ASN A 791 18.28 -23.84 13.04
C ASN A 791 16.80 -23.73 12.61
N ASN A 792 16.47 -22.88 11.63
CA ASN A 792 15.10 -22.60 11.19
C ASN A 792 14.50 -23.77 10.41
N ARG A 793 13.36 -24.31 10.85
CA ARG A 793 12.58 -25.27 10.07
C ARG A 793 11.62 -24.55 9.12
N GLY A 794 11.00 -23.46 9.55
CA GLY A 794 10.10 -22.66 8.71
C GLY A 794 9.08 -21.88 9.52
N PHE A 795 8.04 -21.40 8.84
CA PHE A 795 7.05 -20.48 9.37
C PHE A 795 5.63 -21.03 9.16
N HIS A 796 4.88 -21.19 10.24
CA HIS A 796 3.42 -21.31 10.17
C HIS A 796 2.84 -19.93 9.94
N ILE A 797 1.97 -19.82 8.95
CA ILE A 797 1.18 -18.61 8.70
C ILE A 797 -0.06 -18.70 9.57
N GLN A 798 -0.27 -17.69 10.41
CA GLN A 798 -1.33 -17.65 11.39
C GLN A 798 -2.29 -16.48 11.15
N MET A 799 -3.57 -16.69 11.47
CA MET A 799 -4.64 -15.71 11.29
C MET A 799 -5.59 -15.68 12.49
N SER A 800 -6.07 -14.50 12.87
CA SER A 800 -7.11 -14.27 13.88
C SER A 800 -8.11 -13.23 13.39
N GLU A 801 -9.41 -13.47 13.54
CA GLU A 801 -10.43 -12.45 13.23
C GLU A 801 -10.56 -11.39 14.35
N THR A 802 -10.08 -11.69 15.56
CA THR A 802 -10.26 -10.86 16.76
C THR A 802 -8.96 -10.29 17.33
N GLY A 803 -7.80 -10.77 16.86
CA GLY A 803 -6.49 -10.43 17.40
C GLY A 803 -6.11 -11.21 18.66
N GLY A 804 -6.98 -12.10 19.14
CA GLY A 804 -6.76 -12.96 20.30
C GLY A 804 -6.24 -14.35 19.92
N GLU A 805 -7.16 -15.28 19.60
CA GLU A 805 -6.82 -16.65 19.20
C GLU A 805 -6.40 -16.71 17.73
N PHE A 806 -5.25 -17.31 17.44
CA PHE A 806 -4.72 -17.47 16.09
C PHE A 806 -4.79 -18.93 15.63
N ILE A 807 -5.21 -19.14 14.38
CA ILE A 807 -5.23 -20.46 13.73
C ILE A 807 -4.15 -20.54 12.64
N ASN A 808 -3.54 -21.72 12.48
CA ASN A 808 -2.60 -21.99 11.39
C ASN A 808 -3.37 -22.13 10.06
N ILE A 809 -3.02 -21.31 9.08
CA ILE A 809 -3.62 -21.29 7.73
C ILE A 809 -2.63 -21.62 6.61
N GLY A 810 -1.35 -21.79 6.94
CA GLY A 810 -0.32 -22.06 5.96
C GLY A 810 1.01 -22.46 6.57
N TRP A 811 1.91 -22.97 5.73
CA TRP A 811 3.30 -23.28 6.08
C TRP A 811 4.24 -22.82 4.97
N GLN A 812 5.35 -22.20 5.36
CA GLN A 812 6.44 -21.80 4.48
C GLN A 812 7.76 -22.33 5.03
N GLU A 813 8.48 -23.14 4.23
CA GLU A 813 9.80 -23.67 4.61
C GLU A 813 10.82 -22.53 4.80
N GLY A 814 11.66 -22.66 5.83
CA GLY A 814 12.77 -21.76 6.12
C GLY A 814 14.07 -22.16 5.41
N ALA A 815 15.12 -21.35 5.52
CA ALA A 815 16.43 -21.60 4.92
C ALA A 815 17.37 -22.45 5.81
N GLY A 816 16.91 -22.94 6.97
CA GLY A 816 17.75 -23.73 7.87
C GLY A 816 18.77 -22.89 8.62
N ASN A 817 19.99 -22.86 8.10
CA ASN A 817 21.09 -22.06 8.64
C ASN A 817 21.59 -21.11 7.55
N SER A 818 21.39 -19.81 7.75
CA SER A 818 21.76 -18.76 6.82
C SER A 818 22.29 -17.52 7.54
N GLN A 819 23.35 -16.92 6.99
CA GLN A 819 23.84 -15.60 7.41
C GLN A 819 23.59 -14.53 6.34
N SER A 820 22.84 -14.87 5.28
CA SER A 820 22.44 -13.97 4.20
C SER A 820 20.96 -13.60 4.32
N LEU A 821 20.62 -12.42 3.82
CA LEU A 821 19.25 -11.91 3.76
C LEU A 821 18.35 -12.83 2.92
N HIS A 822 17.19 -13.23 3.44
CA HIS A 822 16.18 -13.98 2.72
C HIS A 822 14.84 -13.25 2.69
N TYR A 823 14.13 -13.42 1.57
CA TYR A 823 12.82 -12.83 1.30
C TYR A 823 11.80 -13.94 1.11
N TYR A 824 10.65 -13.81 1.77
CA TYR A 824 9.56 -14.76 1.73
C TYR A 824 8.25 -14.07 1.38
N ASN A 825 7.35 -14.79 0.72
CA ASN A 825 5.99 -14.35 0.46
C ASN A 825 5.00 -15.50 0.66
N TYR A 826 3.76 -15.17 1.04
CA TYR A 826 2.68 -16.13 1.15
C TYR A 826 1.33 -15.47 0.83
N VAL A 827 0.59 -15.98 -0.16
CA VAL A 827 -0.69 -15.42 -0.59
C VAL A 827 -1.85 -16.24 -0.05
N ILE A 828 -2.74 -15.59 0.68
CA ILE A 828 -3.95 -16.14 1.28
C ILE A 828 -5.10 -15.95 0.30
N GLN A 829 -5.69 -17.05 -0.15
CA GLN A 829 -6.69 -17.07 -1.24
C GLN A 829 -8.11 -16.64 -0.84
N GLN A 830 -8.40 -16.58 0.47
CA GLN A 830 -9.66 -16.08 1.04
C GLN A 830 -9.36 -15.17 2.24
N GLY A 831 -8.48 -14.20 2.03
CA GLY A 831 -8.11 -13.20 3.01
C GLY A 831 -9.30 -12.32 3.41
N ARG A 832 -9.54 -12.22 4.71
CA ARG A 832 -10.65 -11.46 5.32
C ARG A 832 -10.09 -10.30 6.14
N ALA A 833 -10.97 -9.47 6.69
CA ALA A 833 -10.56 -8.57 7.76
C ALA A 833 -10.01 -9.42 8.91
N ALA A 834 -8.69 -9.42 9.10
CA ALA A 834 -8.05 -10.31 10.06
C ALA A 834 -6.65 -9.82 10.44
N TYR A 835 -6.22 -10.26 11.61
CA TYR A 835 -4.87 -10.14 12.11
C TYR A 835 -4.05 -11.33 11.62
N TYR A 836 -2.88 -11.08 11.05
CA TYR A 836 -1.96 -12.09 10.55
C TYR A 836 -0.65 -12.06 11.32
N ARG A 837 -0.02 -13.22 11.51
CA ARG A 837 1.34 -13.33 12.06
C ARG A 837 2.02 -14.60 11.53
N LEU A 838 3.31 -14.71 11.77
CA LEU A 838 4.12 -15.90 11.54
C LEU A 838 4.46 -16.52 12.88
N LEU A 839 4.42 -17.85 12.93
CA LEU A 839 5.04 -18.65 13.98
C LEU A 839 6.19 -19.41 13.35
N GLN A 840 7.41 -18.98 13.65
CA GLN A 840 8.62 -19.70 13.28
C GLN A 840 8.74 -20.95 14.13
N GLU A 841 9.19 -22.05 13.52
CA GLU A 841 9.55 -23.30 14.18
C GLU A 841 11.00 -23.65 13.82
N ASP A 842 11.81 -24.02 14.80
CA ASP A 842 13.18 -24.51 14.63
C ASP A 842 13.22 -26.04 14.56
N TYR A 843 14.30 -26.64 14.03
CA TYR A 843 14.45 -28.10 13.96
C TYR A 843 14.50 -28.79 15.33
N ASP A 844 14.80 -28.05 16.41
CA ASP A 844 14.76 -28.56 17.79
C ASP A 844 13.39 -28.34 18.47
N GLY A 845 12.38 -27.89 17.71
CA GLY A 845 11.01 -27.69 18.16
C GLY A 845 10.76 -26.41 18.92
N LYS A 846 11.75 -25.50 19.01
CA LYS A 846 11.54 -24.15 19.54
C LYS A 846 10.75 -23.29 18.57
N ILE A 847 10.03 -22.32 19.10
CA ILE A 847 9.16 -21.46 18.31
C ILE A 847 9.35 -19.99 18.67
N SER A 848 9.17 -19.11 17.69
CA SER A 848 9.18 -17.65 17.85
C SER A 848 8.05 -17.04 17.02
N LEU A 849 7.58 -15.85 17.38
CA LEU A 849 6.46 -15.18 16.71
C LEU A 849 6.93 -13.90 16.01
N SER A 850 6.38 -13.61 14.84
CA SER A 850 6.48 -12.29 14.22
C SER A 850 5.53 -11.29 14.89
N PRO A 851 5.65 -10.00 14.53
CA PRO A 851 4.58 -9.03 14.73
C PRO A 851 3.24 -9.49 14.16
N VAL A 852 2.17 -8.93 14.71
CA VAL A 852 0.82 -9.11 14.20
C VAL A 852 0.50 -7.94 13.28
N VAL A 853 0.04 -8.23 12.06
CA VAL A 853 -0.38 -7.22 11.09
C VAL A 853 -1.86 -7.38 10.82
N PHE A 854 -2.64 -6.33 11.09
CA PHE A 854 -4.05 -6.31 10.71
C PHE A 854 -4.20 -5.93 9.24
N VAL A 855 -5.05 -6.67 8.54
CA VAL A 855 -5.50 -6.32 7.19
C VAL A 855 -7.00 -6.05 7.26
N SER A 856 -7.42 -4.87 6.80
CA SER A 856 -8.83 -4.47 6.78
C SER A 856 -9.66 -5.34 5.83
N GLY A 857 -11.00 -5.30 5.99
CA GLY A 857 -11.94 -5.99 5.10
C GLY A 857 -12.12 -5.28 3.75
N SER A 858 -12.86 -5.90 2.84
CA SER A 858 -13.16 -5.40 1.49
C SER A 858 -14.53 -4.71 1.35
N GLU A 859 -15.24 -4.44 2.45
CA GLU A 859 -16.64 -3.97 2.39
C GLU A 859 -16.77 -2.51 1.88
N GLN A 860 -17.55 -2.34 0.81
CA GLN A 860 -17.73 -1.05 0.13
C GLN A 860 -18.58 -0.04 0.92
N LEU A 861 -18.23 1.25 0.78
CA LEU A 861 -19.05 2.39 1.15
C LEU A 861 -20.44 2.32 0.50
N GLN A 862 -21.49 2.21 1.33
CA GLN A 862 -22.88 2.23 0.89
C GLN A 862 -23.60 3.48 1.41
N LEU A 863 -24.35 4.14 0.52
CA LEU A 863 -25.21 5.27 0.83
C LEU A 863 -26.62 4.96 0.36
N TYR A 864 -27.55 4.82 1.29
CA TYR A 864 -28.94 4.48 0.95
C TYR A 864 -29.96 5.30 1.76
N PRO A 865 -31.09 5.68 1.15
CA PRO A 865 -31.38 5.58 -0.28
C PRO A 865 -30.57 6.59 -1.10
N ASN A 866 -30.19 6.22 -2.33
CA ASN A 866 -29.64 7.11 -3.34
C ASN A 866 -30.26 6.75 -4.69
N PRO A 867 -31.12 7.60 -5.30
CA PRO A 867 -31.42 8.98 -4.94
C PRO A 867 -32.17 9.14 -3.60
N SER A 868 -32.02 10.29 -2.93
CA SER A 868 -32.60 10.58 -1.62
C SER A 868 -33.54 11.79 -1.61
N ALA A 869 -34.63 11.69 -0.83
CA ALA A 869 -35.55 12.79 -0.56
C ALA A 869 -35.05 13.77 0.54
N GLY A 870 -33.85 13.60 1.08
CA GLY A 870 -33.26 14.50 2.11
C GLY A 870 -32.74 13.83 3.37
N SER A 871 -32.65 12.50 3.36
CA SER A 871 -31.94 11.71 4.37
C SER A 871 -31.28 10.50 3.72
N ALA A 872 -30.09 10.14 4.17
CA ALA A 872 -29.40 8.94 3.72
C ALA A 872 -28.54 8.39 4.85
N THR A 873 -28.42 7.07 4.87
CA THR A 873 -27.60 6.32 5.81
C THR A 873 -26.33 5.88 5.12
N LEU A 874 -25.22 6.29 5.71
CA LEU A 874 -23.90 5.76 5.49
C LEU A 874 -23.79 4.38 6.15
N LYS A 875 -23.46 3.37 5.36
CA LYS A 875 -22.98 2.09 5.83
C LYS A 875 -21.51 1.96 5.49
N TRP A 876 -20.75 1.54 6.48
CA TRP A 876 -19.32 1.27 6.42
C TRP A 876 -19.07 -0.04 7.16
N GLY A 877 -18.04 -0.79 6.75
CA GLY A 877 -17.65 -2.04 7.40
C GLY A 877 -17.16 -1.85 8.85
N VAL A 878 -16.66 -2.93 9.46
CA VAL A 878 -16.09 -2.88 10.81
C VAL A 878 -14.82 -2.03 10.80
N LEU A 879 -14.81 -0.95 11.58
CA LEU A 879 -13.62 -0.12 11.80
C LEU A 879 -12.66 -0.84 12.75
N ALA A 880 -11.36 -0.66 12.54
CA ALA A 880 -10.39 -1.03 13.57
C ALA A 880 -10.74 -0.31 14.87
N GLU A 881 -10.44 -0.95 16.00
CA GLU A 881 -10.75 -0.35 17.30
C GLU A 881 -10.09 1.05 17.37
N GLY A 882 -10.86 2.05 17.82
CA GLY A 882 -10.44 3.45 17.94
C GLY A 882 -10.14 4.23 16.64
N GLN A 883 -10.41 3.63 15.48
CA GLN A 883 -10.46 4.34 14.21
C GLN A 883 -11.76 5.16 14.09
N SER A 884 -11.68 6.35 13.50
CA SER A 884 -12.85 7.20 13.20
C SER A 884 -13.07 7.33 11.71
N LEU A 885 -14.34 7.54 11.32
CA LEU A 885 -14.75 7.86 9.96
C LEU A 885 -14.69 9.37 9.75
N GLY A 886 -13.93 9.82 8.77
CA GLY A 886 -14.08 11.13 8.15
C GLY A 886 -15.17 11.08 7.08
N LEU A 887 -15.99 12.11 6.98
CA LEU A 887 -16.99 12.29 5.95
C LEU A 887 -16.89 13.71 5.43
N GLU A 888 -16.86 13.86 4.12
CA GLU A 888 -16.94 15.12 3.43
C GLU A 888 -18.04 15.09 2.36
N VAL A 889 -18.83 16.15 2.26
CA VAL A 889 -19.85 16.33 1.23
C VAL A 889 -19.52 17.56 0.41
N ARG A 890 -19.26 17.41 -0.89
CA ARG A 890 -18.95 18.47 -1.85
C ARG A 890 -20.04 18.59 -2.91
N ASP A 891 -20.25 19.77 -3.46
CA ASP A 891 -21.04 19.93 -4.68
C ASP A 891 -20.20 19.71 -5.95
N VAL A 892 -20.84 19.82 -7.12
CA VAL A 892 -20.18 19.62 -8.43
C VAL A 892 -19.20 20.73 -8.82
N GLN A 893 -19.17 21.84 -8.07
CA GLN A 893 -18.17 22.90 -8.20
C GLN A 893 -16.99 22.70 -7.24
N GLY A 894 -17.01 21.63 -6.43
CA GLY A 894 -15.97 21.29 -5.47
C GLY A 894 -16.10 22.01 -4.12
N GLN A 895 -17.16 22.81 -3.91
CA GLN A 895 -17.39 23.50 -2.64
C GLN A 895 -17.82 22.52 -1.56
N VAL A 896 -17.15 22.58 -0.41
CA VAL A 896 -17.40 21.72 0.75
C VAL A 896 -18.63 22.21 1.51
N HIS A 897 -19.59 21.31 1.73
CA HIS A 897 -20.85 21.57 2.43
C HIS A 897 -20.89 20.95 3.82
N LEU A 898 -20.25 19.80 4.02
CA LEU A 898 -20.09 19.15 5.31
C LEU A 898 -18.71 18.52 5.38
N GLN A 899 -18.05 18.66 6.52
CA GLN A 899 -16.86 17.90 6.87
C GLN A 899 -17.00 17.51 8.34
N VAL A 900 -16.91 16.22 8.64
CA VAL A 900 -17.10 15.69 9.99
C VAL A 900 -16.23 14.45 10.19
N ARG A 901 -15.76 14.23 11.42
CA ARG A 901 -15.02 13.02 11.80
C ARG A 901 -15.61 12.43 13.08
N GLY A 902 -15.77 11.11 13.16
CA GLY A 902 -16.31 10.44 14.35
C GLY A 902 -16.67 8.98 14.14
N SER A 903 -17.42 8.39 15.08
CA SER A 903 -17.98 7.05 14.89
C SER A 903 -18.99 7.03 13.74
N LEU A 904 -19.28 5.84 13.19
CA LEU A 904 -20.29 5.68 12.13
C LEU A 904 -21.64 6.30 12.51
N ALA A 905 -22.02 6.24 13.79
CA ALA A 905 -23.24 6.85 14.30
C ALA A 905 -23.19 8.39 14.28
N GLN A 906 -22.06 8.98 14.69
CA GLN A 906 -21.86 10.43 14.70
C GLN A 906 -21.83 10.99 13.28
N VAL A 907 -21.14 10.31 12.37
CA VAL A 907 -21.08 10.65 10.95
C VAL A 907 -22.46 10.59 10.30
N ASN A 908 -23.24 9.54 10.57
CA ASN A 908 -24.60 9.41 10.06
C ASN A 908 -25.55 10.52 10.54
N ALA A 909 -25.41 10.93 11.81
CA ALA A 909 -26.20 12.02 12.38
C ALA A 909 -25.89 13.35 11.67
N ALA A 910 -24.61 13.68 11.49
CA ALA A 910 -24.16 14.90 10.81
C ALA A 910 -24.56 14.91 9.33
N LEU A 911 -24.43 13.77 8.64
CA LEU A 911 -24.86 13.61 7.25
C LEU A 911 -26.36 13.87 7.09
N SER A 912 -27.19 13.22 7.92
CA SER A 912 -28.64 13.36 7.86
C SER A 912 -29.08 14.80 8.09
N GLN A 913 -28.47 15.49 9.05
CA GLN A 913 -28.76 16.90 9.32
C GLN A 913 -28.38 17.80 8.15
N LYS A 914 -27.21 17.58 7.52
CA LYS A 914 -26.79 18.41 6.38
C LYS A 914 -27.65 18.17 5.15
N LEU A 915 -27.92 16.91 4.79
CA LEU A 915 -28.67 16.57 3.58
C LEU A 915 -30.08 17.15 3.57
N ALA A 916 -30.69 17.35 4.74
CA ALA A 916 -31.99 18.01 4.88
C ALA A 916 -31.96 19.50 4.49
N ALA A 917 -30.81 20.17 4.63
CA ALA A 917 -30.63 21.59 4.36
C ALA A 917 -30.05 21.90 2.97
N LEU A 918 -29.64 20.87 2.21
CA LEU A 918 -29.03 21.04 0.90
C LEU A 918 -30.08 21.16 -0.21
N PRO A 919 -29.86 22.05 -1.21
CA PRO A 919 -30.67 22.08 -2.43
C PRO A 919 -30.70 20.74 -3.18
N ALA A 920 -31.70 20.56 -4.05
CA ALA A 920 -31.72 19.44 -4.98
C ALA A 920 -30.51 19.53 -5.93
N GLY A 921 -29.79 18.42 -6.12
CA GLY A 921 -28.56 18.43 -6.89
C GLY A 921 -27.69 17.19 -6.68
N TYR A 922 -26.60 17.13 -7.44
CA TYR A 922 -25.57 16.11 -7.29
C TYR A 922 -24.52 16.57 -6.30
N TYR A 923 -24.14 15.65 -5.41
CA TYR A 923 -23.09 15.83 -4.43
C TYR A 923 -22.08 14.69 -4.54
N LEU A 924 -20.83 14.96 -4.20
CA LEU A 924 -19.80 13.95 -3.97
C LEU A 924 -19.67 13.77 -2.48
N ILE A 925 -19.88 12.53 -2.02
CA ILE A 925 -19.68 12.15 -0.63
C ILE A 925 -18.38 11.35 -0.57
N GLN A 926 -17.39 11.91 0.11
CA GLN A 926 -16.11 11.28 0.39
C GLN A 926 -16.14 10.77 1.83
N VAL A 927 -15.76 9.52 2.04
CA VAL A 927 -15.63 8.91 3.36
C VAL A 927 -14.23 8.37 3.52
N GLN A 928 -13.63 8.64 4.67
CA GLN A 928 -12.28 8.23 5.03
C GLN A 928 -12.33 7.34 6.27
N ALA A 929 -11.74 6.16 6.23
CA ALA A 929 -11.44 5.37 7.41
C ALA A 929 -9.96 5.00 7.43
N GLY A 930 -9.16 5.67 8.27
CA GLY A 930 -7.70 5.44 8.28
C GLY A 930 -7.10 5.78 6.91
N PRO A 931 -6.37 4.89 6.23
CA PRO A 931 -5.86 5.13 4.87
C PRO A 931 -6.92 4.95 3.76
N GLU A 932 -8.08 4.37 4.08
CA GLU A 932 -9.10 4.04 3.08
C GLU A 932 -10.01 5.23 2.77
N MET A 933 -9.91 5.76 1.54
CA MET A 933 -10.83 6.77 1.01
C MET A 933 -11.79 6.15 0.01
N GLN A 934 -13.09 6.34 0.22
CA GLN A 934 -14.09 6.04 -0.79
C GLN A 934 -14.93 7.27 -1.13
N VAL A 935 -15.11 7.52 -2.42
CA VAL A 935 -15.99 8.59 -2.93
C VAL A 935 -17.22 7.97 -3.59
N ARG A 936 -18.40 8.53 -3.30
CA ARG A 936 -19.68 8.16 -3.92
C ARG A 936 -20.43 9.38 -4.39
N LYS A 937 -21.01 9.27 -5.58
CA LYS A 937 -21.96 10.26 -6.10
C LYS A 937 -23.30 10.07 -5.43
N PHE A 938 -23.88 11.15 -4.93
CA PHE A 938 -25.17 11.18 -4.24
C PHE A 938 -26.12 12.14 -4.94
N LEU A 939 -27.34 11.68 -5.24
CA LEU A 939 -28.39 12.51 -5.82
C LEU A 939 -29.42 12.88 -4.75
N LYS A 940 -29.51 14.18 -4.44
CA LYS A 940 -30.57 14.78 -3.63
C LYS A 940 -31.70 15.25 -4.54
N LEU A 941 -32.90 14.71 -4.33
CA LEU A 941 -34.14 15.09 -5.02
C LEU A 941 -34.73 16.39 -4.47
#